data_AF-A0A151A9Y2-F1
#
_entry.id   AF-A0A151A9Y2-F1
#
_cell.length_a   1.000
_cell.length_b   1.000
_cell.length_c   1.000
_cell.angle_alpha   90.00
_cell.angle_beta   90.00
_cell.angle_gamma   90.00
#
_symmetry.space_group_name_H-M   'P 1'
#
loop_
_entity.id
_entity.type
_entity.pdbx_description
1 polymer ?
#
loop_
_entity_poly.entity_id
_entity_poly.type
_entity_poly.pdbx_seq_one_letter_code
_entity_poly.pdbx_strand_id
1 'polypeptide(L)'
;MEPKRTEGVLHKYENRYRELFESIDEGVLFADVVFDRDGQPLDILCREANPAVMEIYDEDFEGRWLTEIKPSYGSDLYEIFDRVASTGESERHQEYATVDETWYDFYVFKPGRAGSRRVAVVFQDITERKRLEEELQIEKEQLNVAVENSQLTLFRVDADLRYTWCKNLRGDLEKKEVLGKRDDELLPPAAADAVIAPKQTALNTGERVRQEVTYESPSGEVTYDLMVAPLRNESGAIAGLTGAAFELTEHKRTQRQLADERDMFTEGPAVVFRWDPNAGEGWPVEYVSENVERLLGYTAEELTAGEITYTDLLIDEEVERIAQEVEENSDGTTKRFSHAPYRIKTKDGDIRWVKDTTKIVYDDSGSITHYLGYLIDITDRKETHDALEQLNTASRELMESDTQEIKNRITDFTESVLGVEYTALWHYDRTTGDFRQYTRSTTQEVDSYAIDLSDEISEQIWQTFISNDIDLANDLSSSPMSPRSKSALNHLLLIPLGRHGVLCAGSTREATLDETTVDLAKTLGATIEAAWDRADGEQQLAKQNEELARLDRLNSLIRTIDDALVEADSLEEIDRAVCEQLAESNHYEFAWIGERDPTTETVTPREWAGIDSNYVDNLEIPIDESSSECNPIGTAIRTQETQIVSDLTTETRFIPLREGTLKRGARSCISVPLVYEESLYGVLTAYADQPSSDERNHAVLAELGRTIAHTINAVETRETLPTDRVVELTLQCREPNTPLCQLASQTECTIEFEGLVSQSTGEADVLFTAKDISSEELQIAGEQSVAIEELICLNERNDETLFRARVTDSTLAARFVEQGAAVRSLIIEKGMATAVVNLSHTADAREFVERLQQTVPKIDLIGRHTRNRALKTRQTFRMVCEDRLTEKQLAALQTAYLSGFFESPRVRTGKEVAASMDISQPTFSNHLRAAQRGVYEVLFDERKNRSG
;
A
#
# COMPACT_ATOMS: atom_id res chain seq x y z
N MET A 1 -145.70 -14.54 79.93
CA MET A 1 -144.52 -15.26 79.41
C MET A 1 -144.90 -15.66 78.00
N GLU A 2 -144.29 -15.26 76.88
CA GLU A 2 -143.01 -14.67 76.53
C GLU A 2 -143.24 -13.63 75.40
N PRO A 3 -142.82 -12.36 75.58
CA PRO A 3 -142.11 -11.67 74.48
C PRO A 3 -140.87 -10.88 74.93
N LYS A 4 -140.56 -10.79 76.23
CA LYS A 4 -139.47 -9.95 76.77
C LYS A 4 -138.06 -10.57 76.74
N ARG A 5 -137.90 -11.84 76.34
CA ARG A 5 -136.57 -12.51 76.30
C ARG A 5 -135.86 -12.43 74.94
N THR A 6 -136.57 -12.16 73.85
CA THR A 6 -135.97 -12.09 72.51
C THR A 6 -135.33 -10.73 72.22
N GLU A 7 -135.88 -9.63 72.76
CA GLU A 7 -135.27 -8.28 72.64
C GLU A 7 -133.90 -8.19 73.33
N GLY A 8 -133.73 -8.81 74.51
CA GLY A 8 -132.47 -8.73 75.27
C GLY A 8 -131.31 -9.51 74.64
N VAL A 9 -131.58 -10.53 73.82
CA VAL A 9 -130.53 -11.29 73.11
C VAL A 9 -130.11 -10.56 71.84
N LEU A 10 -131.05 -10.00 71.07
CA LEU A 10 -130.71 -9.19 69.89
C LEU A 10 -129.85 -7.97 70.28
N HIS A 11 -130.23 -7.24 71.34
CA HIS A 11 -129.48 -6.08 71.80
C HIS A 11 -128.03 -6.39 72.21
N LYS A 12 -127.77 -7.59 72.76
CA LYS A 12 -126.43 -8.00 73.16
C LYS A 12 -125.53 -8.35 71.97
N TYR A 13 -126.07 -8.96 70.92
CA TYR A 13 -125.33 -9.22 69.68
C TYR A 13 -125.09 -7.95 68.88
N GLU A 14 -126.07 -7.04 68.86
CA GLU A 14 -125.97 -5.74 68.20
C GLU A 14 -124.91 -4.84 68.83
N ASN A 15 -124.85 -4.76 70.16
CA ASN A 15 -123.79 -4.02 70.86
C ASN A 15 -122.39 -4.62 70.61
N ARG A 16 -122.27 -5.96 70.61
CA ARG A 16 -120.96 -6.60 70.38
C ARG A 16 -120.47 -6.47 68.93
N TYR A 17 -121.40 -6.49 67.97
CA TYR A 17 -121.08 -6.19 66.57
C TYR A 17 -120.59 -4.75 66.44
N ARG A 18 -121.30 -3.79 67.05
CA ARG A 18 -120.93 -2.38 67.01
C ARG A 18 -119.58 -2.09 67.65
N GLU A 19 -119.33 -2.63 68.86
CA GLU A 19 -118.02 -2.48 69.53
C GLU A 19 -116.85 -3.03 68.69
N LEU A 20 -117.02 -4.21 68.07
CA LEU A 20 -115.98 -4.78 67.21
C LEU A 20 -115.78 -3.94 65.96
N PHE A 21 -116.86 -3.62 65.26
CA PHE A 21 -116.82 -2.83 64.02
C PHE A 21 -116.15 -1.47 64.25
N GLU A 22 -116.50 -0.77 65.33
CA GLU A 22 -115.92 0.53 65.69
C GLU A 22 -114.45 0.44 66.15
N SER A 23 -113.96 -0.73 66.57
CA SER A 23 -112.60 -0.90 67.13
C SER A 23 -111.54 -1.40 66.14
N ILE A 24 -111.92 -1.82 64.93
CA ILE A 24 -110.99 -2.29 63.90
C ILE A 24 -110.21 -1.09 63.35
N ASP A 25 -108.89 -1.23 63.30
CA ASP A 25 -107.91 -0.25 62.77
C ASP A 25 -107.78 -0.29 61.25
N GLU A 26 -108.25 -1.35 60.60
CA GLU A 26 -108.48 -1.42 59.16
C GLU A 26 -109.83 -0.78 58.78
N GLY A 27 -109.88 -0.13 57.61
CA GLY A 27 -111.11 0.45 57.09
C GLY A 27 -112.08 -0.66 56.70
N VAL A 28 -113.25 -0.73 57.34
CA VAL A 28 -114.30 -1.70 57.04
C VAL A 28 -115.52 -0.99 56.47
N LEU A 29 -115.89 -1.36 55.25
CA LEU A 29 -117.00 -0.78 54.50
C LEU A 29 -117.99 -1.86 54.07
N PHE A 30 -119.26 -1.70 54.41
CA PHE A 30 -120.37 -2.45 53.82
C PHE A 30 -121.04 -1.62 52.73
N ALA A 31 -121.15 -2.18 51.54
CA ALA A 31 -121.74 -1.49 50.41
C ALA A 31 -122.70 -2.39 49.61
N ASP A 32 -123.74 -1.79 49.05
CA ASP A 32 -124.65 -2.47 48.13
C ASP A 32 -124.24 -2.13 46.69
N VAL A 33 -123.99 -3.15 45.87
CA VAL A 33 -123.72 -2.95 44.44
C VAL A 33 -125.06 -2.73 43.73
N VAL A 34 -125.22 -1.56 43.10
CA VAL A 34 -126.42 -1.19 42.38
C VAL A 34 -126.21 -1.42 40.89
N PHE A 35 -127.20 -2.01 40.25
CA PHE A 35 -127.15 -2.40 38.85
C PHE A 35 -128.16 -1.60 38.03
N ASP A 36 -127.83 -1.36 36.76
CA ASP A 36 -128.78 -0.84 35.79
C ASP A 36 -129.84 -1.90 35.39
N ARG A 37 -130.75 -1.53 34.48
CA ARG A 37 -131.82 -2.43 34.02
C ARG A 37 -131.32 -3.60 33.17
N ASP A 38 -130.12 -3.50 32.62
CA ASP A 38 -129.49 -4.52 31.77
C ASP A 38 -128.58 -5.46 32.59
N GLY A 39 -128.48 -5.21 33.90
CA GLY A 39 -127.76 -6.06 34.85
C GLY A 39 -126.27 -5.71 34.98
N GLN A 40 -125.83 -4.54 34.52
CA GLN A 40 -124.47 -4.05 34.71
C GLN A 40 -124.34 -3.20 35.98
N PRO A 41 -123.23 -3.28 36.73
CA PRO A 41 -123.03 -2.47 37.92
C PRO A 41 -122.99 -0.98 37.53
N LEU A 42 -123.92 -0.21 38.07
CA LEU A 42 -124.05 1.23 37.84
C LEU A 42 -123.18 2.02 38.82
N ASP A 43 -123.25 1.68 40.11
CA ASP A 43 -122.51 2.33 41.19
C ASP A 43 -122.59 1.50 42.48
N ILE A 44 -121.78 1.86 43.47
CA ILE A 44 -121.68 1.22 44.78
C ILE A 44 -122.21 2.20 45.83
N LEU A 45 -123.30 1.82 46.51
CA LEU A 45 -123.87 2.61 47.59
C LEU A 45 -123.30 2.15 48.93
N CYS A 46 -122.51 3.01 49.57
CA CYS A 46 -121.93 2.76 50.88
C CYS A 46 -123.02 2.80 51.94
N ARG A 47 -123.17 1.72 52.72
CA ARG A 47 -124.26 1.56 53.70
C ARG A 47 -123.81 1.78 55.12
N GLU A 48 -122.64 1.29 55.46
CA GLU A 48 -122.10 1.33 56.81
C GLU A 48 -120.58 1.33 56.68
N ALA A 49 -119.91 2.25 57.36
CA ALA A 49 -118.46 2.37 57.37
C ALA A 49 -117.99 2.47 58.82
N ASN A 50 -116.88 1.83 59.18
CA ASN A 50 -116.33 1.98 60.51
C ASN A 50 -115.53 3.29 60.62
N PRO A 51 -115.22 3.77 61.85
CA PRO A 51 -114.47 5.00 62.05
C PRO A 51 -113.10 5.02 61.34
N ALA A 52 -112.43 3.87 61.19
CA ALA A 52 -111.16 3.79 60.49
C ALA A 52 -111.25 4.19 58.99
N VAL A 53 -112.41 4.03 58.34
CA VAL A 53 -112.63 4.56 56.98
C VAL A 53 -112.46 6.08 56.95
N MET A 54 -112.97 6.78 57.97
CA MET A 54 -112.80 8.23 58.10
C MET A 54 -111.35 8.60 58.43
N GLU A 55 -110.64 7.81 59.23
CA GLU A 55 -109.22 8.07 59.52
C GLU A 55 -108.32 7.86 58.30
N ILE A 56 -108.61 6.86 57.45
CA ILE A 56 -107.83 6.56 56.26
C ILE A 56 -108.14 7.53 55.11
N TYR A 57 -109.41 7.89 54.90
CA TYR A 57 -109.83 8.69 53.74
C TYR A 57 -110.20 10.15 54.05
N ASP A 58 -110.25 10.55 55.32
CA ASP A 58 -110.72 11.86 55.80
C ASP A 58 -112.11 12.25 55.23
N GLU A 59 -112.93 11.26 54.90
CA GLU A 59 -114.28 11.44 54.37
C GLU A 59 -115.26 10.46 55.00
N ASP A 60 -116.52 10.88 55.14
CA ASP A 60 -117.62 10.01 55.52
C ASP A 60 -118.20 9.33 54.28
N PHE A 61 -118.23 8.01 54.32
CA PHE A 61 -118.72 7.16 53.24
C PHE A 61 -120.19 6.77 53.47
N GLU A 62 -120.71 6.87 54.70
CA GLU A 62 -122.02 6.31 55.03
C GLU A 62 -123.16 6.99 54.25
N GLY A 63 -123.96 6.19 53.54
CA GLY A 63 -125.13 6.64 52.78
C GLY A 63 -124.84 7.35 51.46
N ARG A 64 -123.56 7.52 51.08
CA ARG A 64 -123.12 8.17 49.84
C ARG A 64 -122.75 7.16 48.76
N TRP A 65 -122.84 7.58 47.51
CA TRP A 65 -122.39 6.77 46.37
C TRP A 65 -120.87 6.82 46.25
N LEU A 66 -120.23 5.70 45.89
CA LEU A 66 -118.78 5.64 45.78
C LEU A 66 -118.25 6.61 44.70
N THR A 67 -118.99 6.80 43.61
CA THR A 67 -118.66 7.82 42.59
C THR A 67 -118.75 9.26 43.12
N GLU A 68 -119.61 9.55 44.11
CA GLU A 68 -119.72 10.87 44.73
C GLU A 68 -118.57 11.16 45.70
N ILE A 69 -118.02 10.11 46.30
CA ILE A 69 -116.91 10.21 47.26
C ILE A 69 -115.59 10.30 46.47
N LYS A 70 -115.37 9.40 45.51
CA LYS A 70 -114.16 9.37 44.70
C LYS A 70 -114.50 8.96 43.25
N PRO A 71 -114.65 9.93 42.32
CA PRO A 71 -115.03 9.66 40.92
C PRO A 71 -113.99 8.89 40.11
N SER A 72 -112.78 8.69 40.66
CA SER A 72 -111.59 8.25 39.94
C SER A 72 -111.05 6.88 40.38
N TYR A 73 -111.77 6.12 41.22
CA TYR A 73 -111.49 4.69 41.38
C TYR A 73 -111.85 3.98 40.07
N GLY A 74 -110.85 3.34 39.46
CA GLY A 74 -110.94 2.74 38.13
C GLY A 74 -111.98 1.62 38.01
N SER A 75 -112.24 1.21 36.77
CA SER A 75 -113.14 0.10 36.39
C SER A 75 -112.92 -1.18 37.19
N ASP A 76 -111.70 -1.39 37.67
CA ASP A 76 -111.24 -2.67 38.19
C ASP A 76 -111.82 -2.99 39.58
N LEU A 77 -112.04 -1.96 40.42
CA LEU A 77 -112.73 -2.13 41.71
C LEU A 77 -114.21 -2.48 41.53
N TYR A 78 -114.88 -1.91 40.52
CA TYR A 78 -116.26 -2.28 40.18
C TYR A 78 -116.33 -3.73 39.72
N GLU A 79 -115.37 -4.19 38.91
CA GLU A 79 -115.28 -5.59 38.50
C GLU A 79 -115.02 -6.53 39.67
N ILE A 80 -114.15 -6.17 40.61
CA ILE A 80 -113.89 -6.99 41.80
C ILE A 80 -115.17 -7.08 42.66
N PHE A 81 -115.85 -5.96 42.89
CA PHE A 81 -117.05 -5.93 43.74
C PHE A 81 -118.22 -6.66 43.07
N ASP A 82 -118.39 -6.52 41.75
CA ASP A 82 -119.37 -7.27 40.98
C ASP A 82 -119.07 -8.77 41.01
N ARG A 83 -117.83 -9.17 40.76
CA ARG A 83 -117.41 -10.57 40.78
C ARG A 83 -117.66 -11.18 42.15
N VAL A 84 -117.22 -10.55 43.23
CA VAL A 84 -117.45 -11.03 44.61
C VAL A 84 -118.94 -11.03 44.97
N ALA A 85 -119.71 -10.03 44.55
CA ALA A 85 -121.16 -9.99 44.77
C ALA A 85 -121.91 -11.11 44.04
N SER A 86 -121.47 -11.44 42.82
CA SER A 86 -122.10 -12.43 41.93
C SER A 86 -121.68 -13.87 42.24
N THR A 87 -120.38 -14.13 42.47
CA THR A 87 -119.83 -15.47 42.74
C THR A 87 -119.93 -15.86 44.21
N GLY A 88 -119.78 -14.88 45.12
CA GLY A 88 -119.64 -15.10 46.56
C GLY A 88 -118.24 -15.55 47.02
N GLU A 89 -117.27 -15.69 46.11
CA GLU A 89 -115.86 -15.93 46.45
C GLU A 89 -115.19 -14.62 46.89
N SER A 90 -114.32 -14.67 47.90
CA SER A 90 -113.65 -13.47 48.45
C SER A 90 -112.29 -13.25 47.80
N GLU A 91 -111.89 -11.99 47.58
CA GLU A 91 -110.66 -11.62 46.88
C GLU A 91 -109.82 -10.63 47.68
N ARG A 92 -108.48 -10.73 47.62
CA ARG A 92 -107.53 -9.79 48.23
C ARG A 92 -106.59 -9.22 47.18
N HIS A 93 -106.39 -7.91 47.18
CA HIS A 93 -105.56 -7.21 46.19
C HIS A 93 -104.72 -6.12 46.88
N GLN A 94 -103.52 -5.88 46.35
CA GLN A 94 -102.68 -4.74 46.73
C GLN A 94 -102.55 -3.84 45.52
N GLU A 95 -103.00 -2.59 45.64
CA GLU A 95 -103.07 -1.66 44.52
C GLU A 95 -102.60 -0.27 44.93
N TYR A 96 -101.91 0.40 44.01
CA TYR A 96 -101.51 1.78 44.19
C TYR A 96 -102.61 2.69 43.67
N ALA A 97 -103.28 3.40 44.57
CA ALA A 97 -104.23 4.41 44.21
C ALA A 97 -103.48 5.68 43.81
N THR A 98 -103.53 6.02 42.51
CA THR A 98 -102.83 7.19 41.95
C THR A 98 -103.41 8.52 42.41
N VAL A 99 -104.65 8.52 42.93
CA VAL A 99 -105.42 9.71 43.27
C VAL A 99 -105.01 10.29 44.61
N ASP A 100 -104.68 9.44 45.58
CA ASP A 100 -104.24 9.79 46.93
C ASP A 100 -102.80 9.33 47.21
N GLU A 101 -102.08 8.88 46.17
CA GLU A 101 -100.66 8.46 46.22
C GLU A 101 -100.38 7.41 47.30
N THR A 102 -101.36 6.52 47.54
CA THR A 102 -101.35 5.58 48.66
C THR A 102 -101.47 4.15 48.14
N TRP A 103 -100.69 3.23 48.70
CA TRP A 103 -100.84 1.80 48.46
C TRP A 103 -101.86 1.22 49.43
N TYR A 104 -102.90 0.57 48.91
CA TYR A 104 -103.90 -0.13 49.72
C TYR A 104 -103.78 -1.64 49.56
N ASP A 105 -103.92 -2.36 50.66
CA ASP A 105 -104.20 -3.79 50.70
C ASP A 105 -105.67 -3.96 51.06
N PHE A 106 -106.50 -4.41 50.13
CA PHE A 106 -107.94 -4.54 50.34
C PHE A 106 -108.44 -5.95 50.09
N TYR A 107 -109.37 -6.38 50.93
CA TYR A 107 -110.02 -7.68 50.95
C TYR A 107 -111.53 -7.51 50.85
N VAL A 108 -112.12 -8.06 49.78
CA VAL A 108 -113.55 -7.94 49.47
C VAL A 108 -114.23 -9.30 49.65
N PHE A 109 -115.34 -9.34 50.39
CA PHE A 109 -116.11 -10.56 50.62
C PHE A 109 -117.62 -10.29 50.72
N LYS A 110 -118.44 -11.35 50.70
CA LYS A 110 -119.91 -11.24 50.71
C LYS A 110 -120.52 -11.56 52.09
N PRO A 111 -121.13 -10.59 52.79
CA PRO A 111 -121.84 -10.84 54.05
C PRO A 111 -123.29 -11.33 53.82
N GLY A 112 -123.63 -12.53 54.30
CA GLY A 112 -125.02 -13.01 54.41
C GLY A 112 -125.47 -14.11 53.43
N ARG A 113 -126.78 -14.36 53.35
CA ARG A 113 -127.38 -15.50 52.58
C ARG A 113 -127.44 -15.24 51.06
N ALA A 114 -127.42 -16.32 50.30
CA ALA A 114 -127.55 -16.34 48.84
C ALA A 114 -128.78 -15.52 48.36
N GLY A 115 -128.53 -14.48 47.58
CA GLY A 115 -129.54 -13.53 47.07
C GLY A 115 -129.34 -12.07 47.50
N SER A 116 -128.55 -11.80 48.55
CA SER A 116 -128.12 -10.44 48.91
C SER A 116 -127.07 -9.92 47.93
N ARG A 117 -127.14 -8.64 47.53
CA ARG A 117 -126.16 -7.94 46.67
C ARG A 117 -125.25 -6.97 47.46
N ARG A 118 -125.07 -7.27 48.75
CA ARG A 118 -124.18 -6.54 49.65
C ARG A 118 -122.79 -7.17 49.64
N VAL A 119 -121.75 -6.33 49.64
CA VAL A 119 -120.35 -6.69 49.83
C VAL A 119 -119.78 -5.98 51.06
N ALA A 120 -118.76 -6.57 51.65
CA ALA A 120 -117.96 -6.02 52.73
C ALA A 120 -116.51 -5.92 52.24
N VAL A 121 -115.87 -4.81 52.54
CA VAL A 121 -114.49 -4.52 52.16
C VAL A 121 -113.73 -4.21 53.43
N VAL A 122 -112.56 -4.81 53.58
CA VAL A 122 -111.60 -4.47 54.62
C VAL A 122 -110.35 -3.99 53.92
N PHE A 123 -109.83 -2.81 54.24
CA PHE A 123 -108.65 -2.26 53.58
C PHE A 123 -107.70 -1.58 54.57
N GLN A 124 -106.41 -1.63 54.25
CA GLN A 124 -105.33 -1.03 55.03
C GLN A 124 -104.36 -0.28 54.11
N ASP A 125 -103.84 0.86 54.57
CA ASP A 125 -102.71 1.55 53.94
C ASP A 125 -101.38 0.80 54.23
N ILE A 126 -100.63 0.49 53.18
CA ILE A 126 -99.33 -0.20 53.22
C ILE A 126 -98.18 0.64 52.63
N THR A 127 -98.36 1.95 52.48
CA THR A 127 -97.43 2.86 51.78
C THR A 127 -96.07 2.95 52.46
N GLU A 128 -96.02 3.07 53.80
CA GLU A 128 -94.77 3.15 54.56
C GLU A 128 -93.91 1.89 54.35
N ARG A 129 -94.55 0.72 54.34
CA ARG A 129 -93.88 -0.55 54.05
C ARG A 129 -93.25 -0.55 52.66
N LYS A 130 -93.95 -0.03 51.64
CA LYS A 130 -93.44 0.02 50.26
C LYS A 130 -92.28 1.01 50.08
N ARG A 131 -92.31 2.16 50.75
CA ARG A 131 -91.21 3.14 50.72
C ARG A 131 -89.90 2.59 51.30
N LEU A 132 -89.98 1.90 52.45
CA LEU A 132 -88.80 1.29 53.09
C LEU A 132 -88.17 0.17 52.23
N GLU A 133 -89.00 -0.60 51.51
CA GLU A 133 -88.52 -1.62 50.57
C GLU A 133 -87.75 -0.99 49.39
N GLU A 134 -88.25 0.11 48.82
CA GLU A 134 -87.59 0.83 47.71
C GLU A 134 -86.29 1.53 48.15
N GLU A 135 -86.28 2.22 49.30
CA GLU A 135 -85.08 2.89 49.82
C GLU A 135 -83.93 1.89 50.01
N LEU A 136 -84.21 0.73 50.61
CA LEU A 136 -83.22 -0.34 50.78
C LEU A 136 -82.69 -0.88 49.46
N GLN A 137 -83.54 -0.96 48.43
CA GLN A 137 -83.15 -1.44 47.11
C GLN A 137 -82.26 -0.42 46.39
N ILE A 138 -82.63 0.86 46.43
CA ILE A 138 -81.84 1.96 45.84
C ILE A 138 -80.47 2.05 46.51
N GLU A 139 -80.40 1.97 47.84
CA GLU A 139 -79.15 2.08 48.56
C GLU A 139 -78.19 0.90 48.26
N LYS A 140 -78.72 -0.32 48.12
CA LYS A 140 -77.96 -1.49 47.65
C LYS A 140 -77.43 -1.31 46.23
N GLU A 141 -78.26 -0.79 45.31
CA GLU A 141 -77.87 -0.54 43.92
C GLU A 141 -76.74 0.50 43.84
N GLN A 142 -76.87 1.61 44.58
CA GLN A 142 -75.86 2.66 44.65
C GLN A 142 -74.52 2.13 45.18
N LEU A 143 -74.55 1.31 46.24
CA LEU A 143 -73.32 0.72 46.79
C LEU A 143 -72.66 -0.26 45.83
N ASN A 144 -73.45 -1.06 45.09
CA ASN A 144 -72.92 -1.97 44.07
C ASN A 144 -72.23 -1.22 42.92
N VAL A 145 -72.86 -0.17 42.39
CA VAL A 145 -72.31 0.64 41.29
C VAL A 145 -71.01 1.36 41.71
N ALA A 146 -70.97 1.89 42.94
CA ALA A 146 -69.79 2.54 43.48
C ALA A 146 -68.60 1.57 43.64
N VAL A 147 -68.89 0.34 44.10
CA VAL A 147 -67.87 -0.71 44.21
C VAL A 147 -67.39 -1.12 42.82
N GLU A 148 -68.28 -1.49 41.89
CA GLU A 148 -67.90 -2.04 40.58
C GLU A 148 -67.05 -1.09 39.71
N ASN A 149 -67.24 0.22 39.84
CA ASN A 149 -66.47 1.20 39.07
C ASN A 149 -65.20 1.70 39.78
N SER A 150 -64.91 1.21 40.98
CA SER A 150 -63.69 1.59 41.70
C SER A 150 -62.45 0.87 41.16
N GLN A 151 -61.28 1.54 41.25
CA GLN A 151 -59.98 0.94 40.92
C GLN A 151 -59.40 0.09 42.07
N LEU A 152 -60.20 -0.19 43.10
CA LEU A 152 -59.81 -1.00 44.26
C LEU A 152 -60.26 -2.44 44.06
N THR A 153 -59.33 -3.39 44.19
CA THR A 153 -59.67 -4.80 44.33
C THR A 153 -60.13 -5.04 45.76
N LEU A 154 -61.39 -5.43 45.96
CA LEU A 154 -61.93 -5.76 47.28
C LEU A 154 -62.07 -7.27 47.41
N PHE A 155 -61.69 -7.81 48.56
CA PHE A 155 -61.78 -9.24 48.80
C PHE A 155 -62.12 -9.57 50.25
N ARG A 156 -62.69 -10.76 50.43
CA ARG A 156 -62.86 -11.41 51.73
C ARG A 156 -62.31 -12.83 51.63
N VAL A 157 -61.56 -13.23 52.64
CA VAL A 157 -61.04 -14.59 52.80
C VAL A 157 -61.51 -15.18 54.12
N ASP A 158 -61.62 -16.51 54.21
CA ASP A 158 -61.88 -17.21 55.47
C ASP A 158 -60.61 -17.32 56.34
N ALA A 159 -60.72 -18.01 57.48
CA ALA A 159 -59.60 -18.23 58.40
C ALA A 159 -58.45 -19.06 57.79
N ASP A 160 -58.73 -19.86 56.75
CA ASP A 160 -57.73 -20.63 55.99
C ASP A 160 -57.17 -19.85 54.79
N LEU A 161 -57.46 -18.54 54.71
CA LEU A 161 -57.07 -17.62 53.64
C LEU A 161 -57.67 -17.96 52.26
N ARG A 162 -58.79 -18.69 52.21
CA ARG A 162 -59.50 -18.97 50.96
C ARG A 162 -60.44 -17.83 50.61
N TYR A 163 -60.44 -17.38 49.36
CA TYR A 163 -61.33 -16.32 48.90
C TYR A 163 -62.80 -16.74 48.99
N THR A 164 -63.57 -16.05 49.81
CA THR A 164 -65.03 -16.26 49.96
C THR A 164 -65.85 -15.26 49.15
N TRP A 165 -65.26 -14.10 48.85
CA TRP A 165 -65.86 -13.06 48.03
C TRP A 165 -64.76 -12.15 47.47
N CYS A 166 -64.96 -11.64 46.26
CA CYS A 166 -64.07 -10.66 45.65
C CYS A 166 -64.81 -9.81 44.61
N LYS A 167 -64.40 -8.55 44.46
CA LYS A 167 -64.85 -7.61 43.42
C LYS A 167 -63.64 -6.86 42.85
N ASN A 168 -63.74 -6.53 41.55
CA ASN A 168 -62.72 -5.81 40.79
C ASN A 168 -61.32 -6.42 40.89
N LEU A 169 -61.23 -7.74 40.68
CA LEU A 169 -59.93 -8.40 40.54
C LEU A 169 -59.17 -7.78 39.37
N ARG A 170 -57.90 -7.46 39.58
CA ARG A 170 -56.99 -6.89 38.58
C ARG A 170 -55.75 -7.76 38.41
N GLY A 171 -54.96 -7.47 37.38
CA GLY A 171 -53.72 -8.19 37.08
C GLY A 171 -53.94 -9.69 36.85
N ASP A 172 -53.04 -10.50 37.38
CA ASP A 172 -53.03 -11.97 37.19
C ASP A 172 -54.26 -12.70 37.75
N LEU A 173 -55.04 -12.04 38.61
CA LEU A 173 -56.22 -12.60 39.25
C LEU A 173 -57.52 -12.30 38.50
N GLU A 174 -57.54 -11.31 37.58
CA GLU A 174 -58.74 -10.85 36.87
C GLU A 174 -59.42 -11.98 36.07
N LYS A 175 -58.62 -12.89 35.49
CA LYS A 175 -59.10 -13.97 34.61
C LYS A 175 -59.11 -15.34 35.29
N LYS A 176 -58.82 -15.41 36.58
CA LYS A 176 -58.75 -16.68 37.32
C LYS A 176 -60.04 -16.92 38.08
N GLU A 177 -60.42 -18.19 38.20
CA GLU A 177 -61.46 -18.58 39.16
C GLU A 177 -60.84 -18.54 40.56
N VAL A 178 -61.08 -17.44 41.28
CA VAL A 178 -60.42 -17.11 42.56
C VAL A 178 -61.17 -17.66 43.78
N LEU A 179 -62.50 -17.77 43.73
CA LEU A 179 -63.30 -18.22 44.87
C LEU A 179 -62.92 -19.64 45.31
N GLY A 180 -62.77 -19.83 46.62
CA GLY A 180 -62.37 -21.09 47.27
C GLY A 180 -60.86 -21.38 47.26
N LYS A 181 -60.05 -20.60 46.55
CA LYS A 181 -58.60 -20.81 46.42
C LYS A 181 -57.80 -19.90 47.35
N ARG A 182 -56.54 -20.24 47.59
CA ARG A 182 -55.56 -19.43 48.34
C ARG A 182 -54.58 -18.73 47.38
N ASP A 183 -53.90 -17.68 47.85
CA ASP A 183 -52.95 -16.94 47.00
C ASP A 183 -51.79 -17.80 46.48
N ASP A 184 -51.35 -18.83 47.21
CA ASP A 184 -50.30 -19.80 46.81
C ASP A 184 -50.78 -20.80 45.75
N GLU A 185 -52.09 -20.94 45.55
CA GLU A 185 -52.69 -21.71 44.46
C GLU A 185 -52.90 -20.83 43.21
N LEU A 186 -52.84 -19.50 43.36
CA LEU A 186 -53.20 -18.53 42.34
C LEU A 186 -52.00 -17.75 41.77
N LEU A 187 -50.98 -17.47 42.57
CA LEU A 187 -49.82 -16.66 42.22
C LEU A 187 -48.52 -17.49 42.29
N PRO A 188 -47.45 -17.09 41.59
CA PRO A 188 -46.12 -17.70 41.74
C PRO A 188 -45.66 -17.69 43.21
N PRO A 189 -44.82 -18.64 43.68
CA PRO A 189 -44.47 -18.77 45.09
C PRO A 189 -43.99 -17.48 45.76
N ALA A 190 -43.07 -16.75 45.13
CA ALA A 190 -42.55 -15.49 45.66
C ALA A 190 -43.63 -14.38 45.77
N ALA A 191 -44.55 -14.33 44.81
CA ALA A 191 -45.67 -13.40 44.79
C ALA A 191 -46.74 -13.77 45.83
N ALA A 192 -47.03 -15.06 45.96
CA ALA A 192 -47.95 -15.58 46.96
C ALA A 192 -47.45 -15.29 48.38
N ASP A 193 -46.17 -15.56 48.67
CA ASP A 193 -45.58 -15.29 49.99
C ASP A 193 -45.68 -13.80 50.36
N ALA A 194 -45.39 -12.91 49.40
CA ALA A 194 -45.46 -11.47 49.59
C ALA A 194 -46.88 -10.97 49.93
N VAL A 195 -47.91 -11.55 49.31
CA VAL A 195 -49.33 -11.17 49.55
C VAL A 195 -49.93 -11.88 50.77
N ILE A 196 -49.47 -13.11 51.07
CA ILE A 196 -49.92 -13.90 52.23
C ILE A 196 -49.39 -13.32 53.54
N ALA A 197 -48.15 -12.81 53.56
CA ALA A 197 -47.53 -12.33 54.81
C ALA A 197 -48.35 -11.23 55.53
N PRO A 198 -48.86 -10.17 54.86
CA PRO A 198 -49.76 -9.20 55.48
C PRO A 198 -51.07 -9.81 55.99
N LYS A 199 -51.63 -10.78 55.25
CA LYS A 199 -52.88 -11.48 55.62
C LYS A 199 -52.69 -12.35 56.87
N GLN A 200 -51.61 -13.13 56.92
CA GLN A 200 -51.24 -13.93 58.10
C GLN A 200 -50.98 -13.04 59.32
N THR A 201 -50.30 -11.92 59.12
CA THR A 201 -50.06 -10.94 60.20
C THR A 201 -51.38 -10.44 60.78
N ALA A 202 -52.33 -10.01 59.94
CA ALA A 202 -53.65 -9.56 60.38
C ALA A 202 -54.47 -10.66 61.09
N LEU A 203 -54.36 -11.92 60.64
CA LEU A 203 -54.99 -13.08 61.30
C LEU A 203 -54.41 -13.33 62.70
N ASN A 204 -53.08 -13.27 62.83
CA ASN A 204 -52.38 -13.60 64.06
C ASN A 204 -52.50 -12.49 65.11
N THR A 205 -52.41 -11.22 64.69
CA THR A 205 -52.48 -10.07 65.62
C THR A 205 -53.92 -9.67 65.92
N GLY A 206 -54.85 -9.94 65.00
CA GLY A 206 -56.21 -9.43 65.08
C GLY A 206 -56.29 -7.91 64.90
N GLU A 207 -55.26 -7.29 64.32
CA GLU A 207 -55.18 -5.87 63.96
C GLU A 207 -55.19 -5.67 62.43
N ARG A 208 -55.51 -4.45 62.00
CA ARG A 208 -55.44 -4.05 60.59
C ARG A 208 -53.98 -3.89 60.13
N VAL A 209 -53.66 -4.38 58.94
CA VAL A 209 -52.34 -4.27 58.31
C VAL A 209 -52.49 -3.50 57.00
N ARG A 210 -51.64 -2.51 56.76
CA ARG A 210 -51.50 -1.83 55.47
C ARG A 210 -50.03 -1.84 55.08
N GLN A 211 -49.72 -2.34 53.90
CA GLN A 211 -48.34 -2.49 53.43
C GLN A 211 -48.27 -2.41 51.90
N GLU A 212 -47.23 -1.75 51.40
CA GLU A 212 -46.84 -1.82 49.99
C GLU A 212 -46.15 -3.17 49.73
N VAL A 213 -46.69 -3.93 48.79
CA VAL A 213 -46.22 -5.26 48.42
C VAL A 213 -45.81 -5.23 46.95
N THR A 214 -44.53 -5.47 46.69
CA THR A 214 -43.97 -5.56 45.34
C THR A 214 -43.52 -6.99 45.07
N TYR A 215 -43.86 -7.51 43.89
CA TYR A 215 -43.42 -8.83 43.45
C TYR A 215 -43.33 -8.92 41.92
N GLU A 216 -42.61 -9.93 41.44
CA GLU A 216 -42.51 -10.26 40.01
C GLU A 216 -43.68 -11.16 39.58
N SER A 217 -44.46 -10.67 38.61
CA SER A 217 -45.53 -11.40 37.92
C SER A 217 -45.04 -11.86 36.54
N PRO A 218 -45.68 -12.87 35.90
CA PRO A 218 -45.47 -13.14 34.47
C PRO A 218 -45.69 -11.93 33.55
N SER A 219 -46.39 -10.90 34.01
CA SER A 219 -46.63 -9.63 33.29
C SER A 219 -45.58 -8.53 33.58
N GLY A 220 -44.59 -8.82 34.43
CA GLY A 220 -43.54 -7.91 34.90
C GLY A 220 -43.66 -7.59 36.39
N GLU A 221 -42.83 -6.66 36.89
CA GLU A 221 -42.90 -6.17 38.26
C GLU A 221 -44.26 -5.47 38.51
N VAL A 222 -44.95 -5.88 39.59
CA VAL A 222 -46.25 -5.34 40.02
C VAL A 222 -46.14 -4.88 41.47
N THR A 223 -46.71 -3.72 41.78
CA THR A 223 -46.73 -3.16 43.14
C THR A 223 -48.17 -2.85 43.58
N TYR A 224 -48.56 -3.33 44.76
CA TYR A 224 -49.86 -3.07 45.38
C TYR A 224 -49.71 -2.38 46.74
N ASP A 225 -50.57 -1.40 47.03
CA ASP A 225 -50.88 -1.00 48.41
C ASP A 225 -52.00 -1.88 48.95
N LEU A 226 -51.64 -2.84 49.80
CA LEU A 226 -52.53 -3.87 50.33
C LEU A 226 -52.96 -3.52 51.75
N MET A 227 -54.27 -3.38 51.96
CA MET A 227 -54.88 -3.21 53.26
C MET A 227 -55.72 -4.45 53.63
N VAL A 228 -55.48 -5.01 54.81
CA VAL A 228 -56.17 -6.21 55.31
C VAL A 228 -56.64 -5.98 56.75
N ALA A 229 -57.89 -6.33 57.04
CA ALA A 229 -58.50 -6.20 58.36
C ALA A 229 -59.24 -7.48 58.77
N PRO A 230 -59.21 -7.86 60.06
CA PRO A 230 -59.86 -9.08 60.52
C PRO A 230 -61.39 -8.94 60.58
N LEU A 231 -62.08 -9.95 60.09
CA LEU A 231 -63.53 -10.09 60.16
C LEU A 231 -63.88 -10.99 61.35
N ARG A 232 -64.65 -10.47 62.31
CA ARG A 232 -65.06 -11.22 63.51
C ARG A 232 -66.48 -11.74 63.37
N ASN A 233 -66.74 -12.94 63.90
CA ASN A 233 -68.10 -13.48 64.03
C ASN A 233 -68.80 -12.93 65.29
N GLU A 234 -70.07 -13.30 65.51
CA GLU A 234 -70.88 -12.90 66.67
C GLU A 234 -70.25 -13.29 68.02
N SER A 235 -69.37 -14.30 68.06
CA SER A 235 -68.63 -14.70 69.26
C SER A 235 -67.33 -13.91 69.51
N GLY A 236 -66.99 -12.96 68.62
CA GLY A 236 -65.78 -12.14 68.70
C GLY A 236 -64.50 -12.79 68.15
N ALA A 237 -64.57 -14.07 67.75
CA ALA A 237 -63.48 -14.80 67.11
C ALA A 237 -63.29 -14.35 65.64
N ILE A 238 -62.05 -14.37 65.16
CA ILE A 238 -61.73 -14.01 63.77
C ILE A 238 -62.21 -15.15 62.85
N ALA A 239 -63.23 -14.87 62.04
CA ALA A 239 -63.81 -15.82 61.08
C ALA A 239 -63.15 -15.74 59.69
N GLY A 240 -62.37 -14.69 59.44
CA GLY A 240 -61.68 -14.47 58.18
C GLY A 240 -61.10 -13.06 58.13
N LEU A 241 -60.72 -12.61 56.93
CA LEU A 241 -60.20 -11.27 56.69
C LEU A 241 -60.98 -10.59 55.57
N THR A 242 -61.05 -9.27 55.62
CA THR A 242 -61.48 -8.43 54.51
C THR A 242 -60.31 -7.54 54.10
N GLY A 243 -60.16 -7.25 52.82
CA GLY A 243 -59.08 -6.41 52.36
C GLY A 243 -59.38 -5.67 51.08
N ALA A 244 -58.55 -4.65 50.83
CA ALA A 244 -58.54 -3.85 49.63
C ALA A 244 -57.11 -3.78 49.10
N ALA A 245 -56.93 -3.86 47.78
CA ALA A 245 -55.65 -3.65 47.13
C ALA A 245 -55.78 -2.57 46.05
N PHE A 246 -54.82 -1.65 46.01
CA PHE A 246 -54.70 -0.62 44.97
C PHE A 246 -53.38 -0.80 44.22
N GLU A 247 -53.42 -0.88 42.89
CA GLU A 247 -52.22 -1.08 42.08
C GLU A 247 -51.46 0.23 41.86
N LEU A 248 -50.16 0.24 42.16
CA LEU A 248 -49.27 1.40 42.04
C LEU A 248 -48.28 1.30 40.86
N THR A 249 -48.36 0.23 40.06
CA THR A 249 -47.36 -0.14 39.04
C THR A 249 -47.09 0.98 38.01
N GLU A 250 -48.12 1.52 37.38
CA GLU A 250 -47.99 2.55 36.33
C GLU A 250 -47.40 3.85 36.89
N HIS A 251 -47.85 4.26 38.08
CA HIS A 251 -47.37 5.47 38.74
C HIS A 251 -45.86 5.38 39.05
N LYS A 252 -45.38 4.23 39.55
CA LYS A 252 -43.97 4.01 39.85
C LYS A 252 -43.11 3.97 38.57
N ARG A 253 -43.62 3.41 37.46
CA ARG A 253 -42.90 3.39 36.17
C ARG A 253 -42.68 4.79 35.61
N THR A 254 -43.71 5.65 35.63
CA THR A 254 -43.56 7.05 35.19
C THR A 254 -42.58 7.83 36.07
N GLN A 255 -42.62 7.60 37.39
CA GLN A 255 -41.65 8.23 38.30
C GLN A 255 -40.22 7.78 38.04
N ARG A 256 -39.98 6.48 37.81
CA ARG A 256 -38.65 5.96 37.46
C ARG A 256 -38.17 6.50 36.12
N GLN A 257 -39.01 6.54 35.09
CA GLN A 257 -38.64 7.09 33.79
C GLN A 257 -38.22 8.56 33.88
N LEU A 258 -38.94 9.38 34.65
CA LEU A 258 -38.58 10.78 34.86
C LEU A 258 -37.27 10.93 35.67
N ALA A 259 -37.00 10.02 36.60
CA ALA A 259 -35.73 9.99 37.32
C ALA A 259 -34.57 9.60 36.39
N ASP A 260 -34.73 8.54 35.58
CA ASP A 260 -33.72 8.08 34.63
C ASP A 260 -33.42 9.15 33.55
N GLU A 261 -34.45 9.84 33.03
CA GLU A 261 -34.28 10.95 32.09
C GLU A 261 -33.51 12.11 32.74
N ARG A 262 -33.80 12.45 34.00
CA ARG A 262 -33.08 13.51 34.73
C ARG A 262 -31.62 13.10 34.99
N ASP A 263 -31.40 11.87 35.42
CA ASP A 263 -30.06 11.36 35.76
C ASP A 263 -29.16 11.30 34.51
N MET A 264 -29.72 11.00 33.32
CA MET A 264 -29.01 11.10 32.04
C MET A 264 -28.48 12.52 31.75
N PHE A 265 -29.19 13.58 32.18
CA PHE A 265 -28.74 14.96 31.99
C PHE A 265 -27.76 15.44 33.08
N THR A 266 -27.85 14.92 34.30
CA THR A 266 -26.91 15.28 35.39
C THR A 266 -25.61 14.48 35.37
N GLU A 267 -25.60 13.28 34.79
CA GLU A 267 -24.40 12.43 34.73
C GLU A 267 -23.80 12.28 33.33
N GLY A 268 -24.55 12.61 32.27
CA GLY A 268 -24.12 12.49 30.88
C GLY A 268 -23.03 13.49 30.45
N PRO A 269 -22.51 13.36 29.21
CA PRO A 269 -21.42 14.21 28.71
C PRO A 269 -21.89 15.60 28.22
N ALA A 270 -23.20 15.85 28.21
CA ALA A 270 -23.76 17.13 27.76
C ALA A 270 -24.10 18.00 28.97
N VAL A 271 -23.53 19.20 29.03
CA VAL A 271 -23.86 20.20 30.04
C VAL A 271 -24.98 21.07 29.50
N VAL A 272 -26.09 21.16 30.22
CA VAL A 272 -27.28 21.93 29.79
C VAL A 272 -27.27 23.28 30.49
N PHE A 273 -27.40 24.34 29.71
CA PHE A 273 -27.51 25.71 30.16
C PHE A 273 -28.89 26.27 29.84
N ARG A 274 -29.39 27.14 30.71
CA ARG A 274 -30.53 28.01 30.47
C ARG A 274 -30.14 29.43 30.84
N TRP A 275 -30.44 30.36 29.96
CA TRP A 275 -30.24 31.79 30.19
C TRP A 275 -31.42 32.60 29.64
N ASP A 276 -31.74 33.69 30.33
CA ASP A 276 -32.78 34.64 29.94
C ASP A 276 -32.15 35.80 29.16
N PRO A 277 -32.64 36.13 27.93
CA PRO A 277 -32.17 37.28 27.16
C PRO A 277 -32.17 38.62 27.92
N ASN A 278 -32.98 38.74 28.96
CA ASN A 278 -33.17 39.97 29.73
C ASN A 278 -32.39 40.01 31.05
N ALA A 279 -31.59 38.98 31.36
CA ALA A 279 -30.96 38.81 32.68
C ALA A 279 -29.80 39.79 32.97
N GLY A 280 -29.22 40.45 31.97
CA GLY A 280 -28.14 41.44 32.16
C GLY A 280 -27.01 41.33 31.12
N GLU A 281 -26.00 42.19 31.25
CA GLU A 281 -24.77 42.11 30.43
C GLU A 281 -23.95 40.85 30.77
N GLY A 282 -23.25 40.28 29.79
CA GLY A 282 -22.36 39.11 29.98
C GLY A 282 -23.04 37.72 29.92
N TRP A 283 -24.35 37.66 29.64
CA TRP A 283 -25.14 36.42 29.58
C TRP A 283 -25.11 35.63 30.91
N PRO A 284 -25.84 36.11 31.93
CA PRO A 284 -25.94 35.42 33.21
C PRO A 284 -26.63 34.07 33.04
N VAL A 285 -26.07 33.05 33.69
CA VAL A 285 -26.63 31.69 33.66
C VAL A 285 -27.79 31.60 34.65
N GLU A 286 -29.00 31.34 34.16
CA GLU A 286 -30.19 31.14 35.02
C GLU A 286 -30.19 29.74 35.63
N TYR A 287 -29.73 28.75 34.86
CA TYR A 287 -29.57 27.38 35.31
C TYR A 287 -28.46 26.67 34.52
N VAL A 288 -27.72 25.79 35.18
CA VAL A 288 -26.79 24.85 34.56
C VAL A 288 -26.85 23.49 35.26
N SER A 289 -26.69 22.40 34.51
CA SER A 289 -26.62 21.05 35.08
C SER A 289 -25.34 20.80 35.90
N GLU A 290 -25.44 19.94 36.92
CA GLU A 290 -24.35 19.71 37.90
C GLU A 290 -23.05 19.15 37.28
N ASN A 291 -23.12 18.43 36.17
CA ASN A 291 -21.94 17.94 35.44
C ASN A 291 -21.05 19.04 34.84
N VAL A 292 -21.44 20.32 34.90
CA VAL A 292 -20.59 21.44 34.48
C VAL A 292 -19.24 21.48 35.20
N GLU A 293 -19.20 21.04 36.46
CA GLU A 293 -17.98 21.00 37.27
C GLU A 293 -16.91 20.09 36.64
N ARG A 294 -17.33 18.99 36.01
CA ARG A 294 -16.40 18.08 35.31
C ARG A 294 -15.81 18.69 34.04
N LEU A 295 -16.58 19.54 33.35
CA LEU A 295 -16.17 20.17 32.10
C LEU A 295 -15.30 21.41 32.34
N LEU A 296 -15.71 22.26 33.26
CA LEU A 296 -15.17 23.61 33.42
C LEU A 296 -14.40 23.83 34.73
N GLY A 297 -14.54 22.94 35.72
CA GLY A 297 -14.01 23.12 37.07
C GLY A 297 -14.80 24.10 37.95
N TYR A 298 -15.88 24.69 37.42
CA TYR A 298 -16.80 25.56 38.16
C TYR A 298 -18.03 24.79 38.61
N THR A 299 -18.47 25.04 39.83
CA THR A 299 -19.72 24.47 40.35
C THR A 299 -20.94 25.15 39.70
N ALA A 300 -22.07 24.45 39.67
CA ALA A 300 -23.32 25.02 39.15
C ALA A 300 -23.78 26.26 39.95
N GLU A 301 -23.45 26.32 41.25
CA GLU A 301 -23.77 27.46 42.13
C GLU A 301 -22.93 28.71 41.78
N GLU A 302 -21.63 28.55 41.52
CA GLU A 302 -20.74 29.67 41.10
C GLU A 302 -21.28 30.35 39.81
N LEU A 303 -21.79 29.57 38.85
CA LEU A 303 -22.33 30.07 37.59
C LEU A 303 -23.73 30.71 37.73
N THR A 304 -24.61 30.12 38.55
CA THR A 304 -25.99 30.62 38.73
C THR A 304 -26.10 31.78 39.70
N ALA A 305 -25.15 31.93 40.63
CA ALA A 305 -25.05 33.09 41.50
C ALA A 305 -24.54 34.35 40.75
N GLY A 306 -24.06 34.20 39.52
CA GLY A 306 -23.51 35.28 38.70
C GLY A 306 -22.11 35.72 39.15
N GLU A 307 -21.36 34.87 39.86
CA GLU A 307 -19.95 35.12 40.16
C GLU A 307 -19.09 35.06 38.89
N ILE A 308 -19.54 34.23 37.93
CA ILE A 308 -18.94 34.04 36.61
C ILE A 308 -20.06 34.02 35.59
N THR A 309 -19.94 34.86 34.57
CA THR A 309 -20.90 34.92 33.47
C THR A 309 -20.47 33.99 32.33
N TYR A 310 -21.37 33.68 31.41
CA TYR A 310 -21.02 32.79 30.30
C TYR A 310 -19.92 33.40 29.40
N THR A 311 -19.91 34.73 29.25
CA THR A 311 -18.84 35.42 28.48
C THR A 311 -17.46 35.30 29.12
N ASP A 312 -17.36 35.15 30.45
CA ASP A 312 -16.08 34.96 31.14
C ASP A 312 -15.45 33.58 30.86
N LEU A 313 -16.27 32.62 30.41
CA LEU A 313 -15.81 31.30 29.98
C LEU A 313 -15.31 31.29 28.54
N LEU A 314 -15.63 32.30 27.73
CA LEU A 314 -15.19 32.41 26.35
C LEU A 314 -13.79 33.01 26.29
N ILE A 315 -13.01 32.63 25.28
CA ILE A 315 -11.81 33.39 24.93
C ILE A 315 -12.21 34.69 24.20
N ASP A 316 -11.44 35.76 24.38
CA ASP A 316 -11.79 37.13 23.95
C ASP A 316 -12.19 37.20 22.46
N GLU A 317 -11.53 36.45 21.58
CA GLU A 317 -11.81 36.44 20.14
C GLU A 317 -13.14 35.77 19.76
N GLU A 318 -13.72 34.93 20.63
CA GLU A 318 -14.95 34.18 20.36
C GLU A 318 -16.21 34.94 20.83
N VAL A 319 -16.07 35.88 21.79
CA VAL A 319 -17.20 36.60 22.39
C VAL A 319 -18.03 37.33 21.34
N GLU A 320 -17.39 38.13 20.49
CA GLU A 320 -18.09 38.94 19.48
C GLU A 320 -18.77 38.07 18.42
N ARG A 321 -18.10 36.98 17.99
CA ARG A 321 -18.65 36.04 17.00
C ARG A 321 -19.88 35.31 17.54
N ILE A 322 -19.81 34.79 18.76
CA ILE A 322 -20.92 34.06 19.38
C ILE A 322 -22.09 35.01 19.62
N ALA A 323 -21.82 36.25 20.04
CA ALA A 323 -22.87 37.25 20.25
C ALA A 323 -23.61 37.58 18.95
N GLN A 324 -22.88 37.75 17.85
CA GLN A 324 -23.46 37.95 16.53
C GLN A 324 -24.31 36.75 16.10
N GLU A 325 -23.83 35.51 16.29
CA GLU A 325 -24.58 34.30 15.95
C GLU A 325 -25.89 34.19 16.75
N VAL A 326 -25.87 34.54 18.05
CA VAL A 326 -27.09 34.57 18.88
C VAL A 326 -28.08 35.63 18.37
N GLU A 327 -27.60 36.83 18.04
CA GLU A 327 -28.44 37.93 17.54
C GLU A 327 -29.08 37.58 16.19
N GLU A 328 -28.29 37.08 15.23
CA GLU A 328 -28.77 36.68 13.90
C GLU A 328 -29.82 35.57 13.96
N ASN A 329 -29.67 34.63 14.89
CA ASN A 329 -30.62 33.52 15.08
C ASN A 329 -31.80 33.90 15.99
N SER A 330 -31.84 35.11 16.57
CA SER A 330 -32.95 35.58 17.42
C SER A 330 -34.02 36.33 16.64
N ASP A 331 -34.27 35.91 15.39
CA ASP A 331 -35.15 36.57 14.41
C ASP A 331 -36.66 36.37 14.63
N GLY A 332 -37.05 35.65 15.70
CA GLY A 332 -38.45 35.31 15.99
C GLY A 332 -38.97 34.06 15.27
N THR A 333 -38.20 33.45 14.35
CA THR A 333 -38.63 32.26 13.59
C THR A 333 -37.77 31.03 13.87
N THR A 334 -36.51 31.22 14.24
CA THR A 334 -35.52 30.17 14.44
C THR A 334 -35.77 29.39 15.73
N LYS A 335 -36.10 28.10 15.63
CA LYS A 335 -36.38 27.27 16.82
C LYS A 335 -35.12 26.69 17.47
N ARG A 336 -34.07 26.49 16.69
CA ARG A 336 -32.81 25.87 17.13
C ARG A 336 -31.70 26.20 16.14
N PHE A 337 -30.51 26.47 16.65
CA PHE A 337 -29.30 26.63 15.87
C PHE A 337 -28.11 25.99 16.59
N SER A 338 -27.02 25.74 15.87
CA SER A 338 -25.78 25.22 16.43
C SER A 338 -24.66 26.17 16.06
N HIS A 339 -23.84 26.53 17.04
CA HIS A 339 -22.65 27.32 16.81
C HIS A 339 -21.62 26.49 16.06
N ALA A 340 -20.78 27.15 15.24
CA ALA A 340 -19.52 26.53 14.85
C ALA A 340 -18.74 26.19 16.13
N PRO A 341 -18.07 25.01 16.21
CA PRO A 341 -17.24 24.65 17.37
C PRO A 341 -16.35 25.80 17.81
N TYR A 342 -16.29 26.04 19.11
CA TYR A 342 -15.53 27.16 19.67
C TYR A 342 -14.83 26.78 20.97
N ARG A 343 -13.96 27.66 21.43
CA ARG A 343 -13.08 27.42 22.56
C ARG A 343 -13.60 28.12 23.82
N ILE A 344 -13.58 27.40 24.92
CA ILE A 344 -13.88 27.91 26.26
C ILE A 344 -12.71 27.67 27.20
N LYS A 345 -12.59 28.51 28.21
CA LYS A 345 -11.55 28.48 29.22
C LYS A 345 -12.10 27.90 30.52
N THR A 346 -11.40 26.92 31.07
CA THR A 346 -11.72 26.31 32.37
C THR A 346 -11.19 27.16 33.54
N LYS A 347 -11.57 26.80 34.77
CA LYS A 347 -11.07 27.44 36.00
C LYS A 347 -9.54 27.40 36.15
N ASP A 348 -8.92 26.32 35.70
CA ASP A 348 -7.46 26.12 35.77
C ASP A 348 -6.72 26.78 34.60
N GLY A 349 -7.46 27.32 33.62
CA GLY A 349 -6.94 28.03 32.47
C GLY A 349 -6.78 27.21 31.20
N ASP A 350 -7.08 25.90 31.25
CA ASP A 350 -7.09 25.03 30.07
C ASP A 350 -8.16 25.47 29.07
N ILE A 351 -7.88 25.27 27.78
CA ILE A 351 -8.79 25.54 26.69
C ILE A 351 -9.48 24.25 26.26
N ARG A 352 -10.82 24.27 26.15
CA ARG A 352 -11.64 23.16 25.65
C ARG A 352 -12.40 23.56 24.40
N TRP A 353 -12.46 22.66 23.42
CA TRP A 353 -13.36 22.81 22.28
C TRP A 353 -14.74 22.30 22.65
N VAL A 354 -15.77 23.13 22.48
CA VAL A 354 -17.15 22.73 22.70
C VAL A 354 -17.97 22.79 21.45
N LYS A 355 -18.90 21.83 21.35
CA LYS A 355 -20.02 21.89 20.43
C LYS A 355 -21.24 22.38 21.20
N ASP A 356 -21.73 23.55 20.80
CA ASP A 356 -22.90 24.19 21.39
C ASP A 356 -24.11 24.11 20.44
N THR A 357 -25.26 23.79 21.01
CA THR A 357 -26.54 23.83 20.30
C THR A 357 -27.59 24.46 21.18
N THR A 358 -28.19 25.53 20.66
CA THR A 358 -29.13 26.38 21.38
C THR A 358 -30.52 26.22 20.79
N LYS A 359 -31.48 25.88 21.65
CA LYS A 359 -32.91 25.92 21.35
C LYS A 359 -33.49 27.23 21.90
N ILE A 360 -34.28 27.91 21.08
CA ILE A 360 -34.94 29.17 21.48
C ILE A 360 -36.38 28.85 21.88
N VAL A 361 -36.81 29.36 23.05
CA VAL A 361 -38.16 29.16 23.56
C VAL A 361 -38.93 30.48 23.52
N TYR A 362 -39.99 30.51 22.71
CA TYR A 362 -40.84 31.67 22.51
C TYR A 362 -42.12 31.56 23.35
N ASP A 363 -42.66 32.71 23.76
CA ASP A 363 -44.01 32.80 24.29
C ASP A 363 -45.07 32.86 23.16
N ASP A 364 -46.35 32.89 23.54
CA ASP A 364 -47.48 33.01 22.61
C ASP A 364 -47.48 34.34 21.81
N SER A 365 -46.70 35.34 22.23
CA SER A 365 -46.55 36.64 21.53
C SER A 365 -45.42 36.64 20.50
N GLY A 366 -44.62 35.57 20.44
CA GLY A 366 -43.43 35.47 19.58
C GLY A 366 -42.18 36.12 20.19
N SER A 367 -42.22 36.51 21.47
CA SER A 367 -41.06 37.03 22.19
C SER A 367 -40.25 35.89 22.80
N ILE A 368 -38.92 36.02 22.85
CA ILE A 368 -38.05 35.00 23.43
C ILE A 368 -38.19 35.04 24.97
N THR A 369 -38.51 33.89 25.57
CA THR A 369 -38.58 33.74 27.03
C THR A 369 -37.23 33.36 27.62
N HIS A 370 -36.55 32.38 27.01
CA HIS A 370 -35.24 31.90 27.41
C HIS A 370 -34.62 31.09 26.27
N TYR A 371 -33.32 30.87 26.38
CA TYR A 371 -32.56 29.93 25.56
C TYR A 371 -32.26 28.69 26.38
N LEU A 372 -32.26 27.55 25.71
CA LEU A 372 -31.83 26.28 26.27
C LEU A 372 -30.67 25.75 25.42
N GLY A 373 -29.45 25.92 25.92
CA GLY A 373 -28.22 25.46 25.28
C GLY A 373 -27.77 24.14 25.87
N TYR A 374 -27.04 23.34 25.08
CA TYR A 374 -26.22 22.28 25.65
C TYR A 374 -24.84 22.27 25.00
N LEU A 375 -23.82 22.05 25.84
CA LEU A 375 -22.42 21.96 25.46
C LEU A 375 -21.94 20.52 25.58
N ILE A 376 -21.18 20.08 24.60
CA ILE A 376 -20.45 18.81 24.62
C ILE A 376 -18.98 19.13 24.41
N ASP A 377 -18.13 18.62 25.31
CA ASP A 377 -16.67 18.63 25.09
C ASP A 377 -16.34 17.80 23.86
N ILE A 378 -15.66 18.41 22.91
CA ILE A 378 -15.16 17.77 21.70
C ILE A 378 -13.66 17.99 21.54
N THR A 379 -12.95 18.34 22.61
CA THR A 379 -11.50 18.60 22.63
C THR A 379 -10.73 17.40 22.09
N ASP A 380 -10.85 16.23 22.71
CA ASP A 380 -10.18 14.99 22.28
C ASP A 380 -10.46 14.69 20.79
N ARG A 381 -11.72 14.88 20.38
CA ARG A 381 -12.14 14.63 19.00
C ARG A 381 -11.53 15.64 18.03
N LYS A 382 -11.38 16.90 18.45
CA LYS A 382 -10.77 17.96 17.64
C LYS A 382 -9.26 17.80 17.55
N GLU A 383 -8.58 17.56 18.65
CA GLU A 383 -7.14 17.29 18.68
C GLU A 383 -6.79 16.06 17.85
N THR A 384 -7.55 14.97 17.97
CA THR A 384 -7.35 13.77 17.14
C THR A 384 -7.54 14.07 15.64
N HIS A 385 -8.57 14.84 15.29
CA HIS A 385 -8.84 15.18 13.89
C HIS A 385 -7.72 16.05 13.30
N ASP A 386 -7.31 17.09 14.03
CA ASP A 386 -6.27 18.02 13.60
C ASP A 386 -4.92 17.28 13.49
N ALA A 387 -4.61 16.40 14.44
CA ALA A 387 -3.42 15.55 14.40
C ALA A 387 -3.38 14.62 13.18
N LEU A 388 -4.52 14.03 12.79
CA LEU A 388 -4.62 13.21 11.58
C LEU A 388 -4.47 14.04 10.29
N GLU A 389 -4.96 15.28 10.25
CA GLU A 389 -4.73 16.19 9.13
C GLU A 389 -3.25 16.58 9.01
N GLN A 390 -2.59 16.86 10.15
CA GLN A 390 -1.16 17.12 10.21
C GLN A 390 -0.36 15.90 9.75
N LEU A 391 -0.72 14.69 10.19
CA LEU A 391 -0.07 13.45 9.78
C LEU A 391 -0.19 13.21 8.27
N ASN A 392 -1.38 13.43 7.70
CA ASN A 392 -1.59 13.32 6.25
C ASN A 392 -0.75 14.33 5.47
N THR A 393 -0.64 15.55 5.98
CA THR A 393 0.18 16.61 5.39
C THR A 393 1.66 16.23 5.45
N ALA A 394 2.14 15.81 6.63
CA ALA A 394 3.50 15.33 6.84
C ALA A 394 3.82 14.15 5.91
N SER A 395 2.92 13.18 5.78
CA SER A 395 3.09 12.04 4.89
C SER A 395 3.30 12.47 3.44
N ARG A 396 2.44 13.35 2.91
CA ARG A 396 2.58 13.84 1.52
C ARG A 396 3.90 14.56 1.30
N GLU A 397 4.26 15.46 2.22
CA GLU A 397 5.46 16.27 2.08
C GLU A 397 6.74 15.43 2.20
N LEU A 398 6.82 14.54 3.19
CA LEU A 398 7.95 13.61 3.36
C LEU A 398 8.11 12.66 2.16
N MET A 399 7.01 12.21 1.55
CA MET A 399 7.06 11.36 0.36
C MET A 399 7.61 12.06 -0.88
N GLU A 400 7.63 13.39 -0.92
CA GLU A 400 8.20 14.18 -2.03
C GLU A 400 9.61 14.72 -1.71
N SER A 401 10.00 14.71 -0.44
CA SER A 401 11.28 15.23 0.05
C SER A 401 12.47 14.30 -0.22
N ASP A 402 13.67 14.89 -0.29
CA ASP A 402 14.92 14.12 -0.27
C ASP A 402 15.37 13.78 1.16
N THR A 403 16.40 12.95 1.29
CA THR A 403 16.95 12.52 2.59
C THR A 403 17.33 13.69 3.51
N GLN A 404 17.84 14.79 2.95
CA GLN A 404 18.31 15.93 3.72
C GLN A 404 17.14 16.80 4.19
N GLU A 405 16.15 16.99 3.33
CA GLU A 405 14.92 17.70 3.66
C GLU A 405 14.10 16.95 4.72
N ILE A 406 13.97 15.62 4.59
CA ILE A 406 13.33 14.76 5.61
C ILE A 406 13.99 14.98 6.98
N LYS A 407 15.32 14.87 7.06
CA LYS A 407 16.07 15.07 8.32
C LYS A 407 15.83 16.43 8.98
N ASN A 408 15.65 17.47 8.18
CA ASN A 408 15.47 18.84 8.69
C ASN A 408 14.02 19.09 9.16
N ARG A 409 13.03 18.37 8.62
CA ARG A 409 11.60 18.63 8.86
C ARG A 409 10.95 17.64 9.82
N ILE A 410 11.58 16.50 10.11
CA ILE A 410 11.07 15.48 11.04
C ILE A 410 10.66 16.10 12.39
N THR A 411 11.46 17.01 12.96
CA THR A 411 11.14 17.65 14.24
C THR A 411 9.86 18.47 14.15
N ASP A 412 9.73 19.30 13.11
CA ASP A 412 8.58 20.18 12.92
C ASP A 412 7.28 19.37 12.74
N PHE A 413 7.34 18.28 11.97
CA PHE A 413 6.19 17.38 11.82
C PHE A 413 5.85 16.64 13.11
N THR A 414 6.86 16.28 13.90
CA THR A 414 6.63 15.59 15.17
C THR A 414 5.96 16.53 16.18
N GLU A 415 6.39 17.79 16.23
CA GLU A 415 5.74 18.82 17.05
C GLU A 415 4.30 19.09 16.60
N SER A 416 4.06 19.22 15.29
CA SER A 416 2.71 19.53 14.79
C SER A 416 1.73 18.36 14.90
N VAL A 417 2.21 17.12 14.74
CA VAL A 417 1.37 15.91 14.78
C VAL A 417 1.12 15.48 16.23
N LEU A 418 2.16 15.40 17.06
CA LEU A 418 2.03 14.90 18.44
C LEU A 418 1.73 15.99 19.46
N GLY A 419 1.82 17.27 19.09
CA GLY A 419 1.57 18.39 20.00
C GLY A 419 2.58 18.47 21.15
N VAL A 420 3.82 18.03 20.91
CA VAL A 420 4.87 17.91 21.94
C VAL A 420 5.75 19.16 22.03
N GLU A 421 6.24 19.45 23.24
CA GLU A 421 7.10 20.63 23.50
C GLU A 421 8.60 20.39 23.20
N TYR A 422 9.01 19.13 23.07
CA TYR A 422 10.40 18.73 22.78
C TYR A 422 10.46 17.67 21.69
N THR A 423 11.33 17.88 20.70
CA THR A 423 11.65 16.87 19.69
C THR A 423 13.14 16.79 19.40
N ALA A 424 13.67 15.58 19.20
CA ALA A 424 15.06 15.38 18.81
C ALA A 424 15.26 14.14 17.94
N LEU A 425 16.09 14.27 16.90
CA LEU A 425 16.44 13.16 16.02
C LEU A 425 17.83 12.63 16.37
N TRP A 426 17.90 11.35 16.75
CA TRP A 426 19.13 10.58 16.93
C TRP A 426 19.38 9.72 15.71
N HIS A 427 20.26 10.19 14.83
CA HIS A 427 20.59 9.50 13.59
C HIS A 427 21.66 8.44 13.83
N TYR A 428 21.43 7.23 13.34
CA TYR A 428 22.40 6.14 13.38
C TYR A 428 23.39 6.27 12.21
N ASP A 429 24.66 6.53 12.51
CA ASP A 429 25.71 6.62 11.49
C ASP A 429 26.33 5.24 11.24
N ARG A 430 25.96 4.62 10.12
CA ARG A 430 26.47 3.29 9.73
C ARG A 430 27.99 3.23 9.53
N THR A 431 28.66 4.36 9.31
CA THR A 431 30.12 4.38 9.10
C THR A 431 30.88 4.30 10.41
N THR A 432 30.35 4.91 11.47
CA THR A 432 30.97 4.92 12.80
C THR A 432 30.38 3.86 13.73
N GLY A 433 29.14 3.43 13.47
CA GLY A 433 28.39 2.51 14.33
C GLY A 433 27.78 3.18 15.56
N ASP A 434 27.75 4.51 15.60
CA ASP A 434 27.27 5.29 16.74
C ASP A 434 26.09 6.18 16.36
N PHE A 435 25.31 6.56 17.37
CA PHE A 435 24.28 7.59 17.24
C PHE A 435 24.86 8.99 17.31
N ARG A 436 24.33 9.89 16.50
CA ARG A 436 24.58 11.32 16.58
C ARG A 436 23.27 12.08 16.63
N GLN A 437 23.15 12.99 17.58
CA GLN A 437 22.04 13.94 17.59
C GLN A 437 22.16 14.85 16.36
N TYR A 438 21.19 14.76 15.46
CA TYR A 438 21.21 15.47 14.19
C TYR A 438 20.50 16.82 14.30
N THR A 439 19.28 16.83 14.84
CA THR A 439 18.50 18.04 15.06
C THR A 439 17.75 17.95 16.38
N ARG A 440 17.40 19.11 16.93
CA ARG A 440 16.55 19.26 18.12
C ARG A 440 15.68 20.50 17.97
N SER A 441 14.45 20.43 18.43
CA SER A 441 13.53 21.56 18.52
C SER A 441 12.81 21.55 19.87
N THR A 442 12.57 22.76 20.40
CA THR A 442 11.96 23.00 21.71
C THR A 442 11.12 24.26 21.66
N THR A 443 9.92 24.23 22.27
CA THR A 443 9.11 25.45 22.46
C THR A 443 9.75 26.39 23.51
N GLN A 444 9.36 27.67 23.51
CA GLN A 444 9.95 28.72 24.37
C GLN A 444 9.85 28.44 25.89
N GLU A 445 9.03 27.47 26.30
CA GLU A 445 8.80 27.09 27.70
C GLU A 445 9.79 26.05 28.23
N VAL A 446 10.64 25.45 27.38
CA VAL A 446 11.59 24.40 27.76
C VAL A 446 13.04 24.86 27.54
N ASP A 447 13.88 24.81 28.58
CA ASP A 447 15.30 25.17 28.46
C ASP A 447 16.09 24.07 27.72
N SER A 448 16.37 24.31 26.44
CA SER A 448 17.11 23.39 25.57
C SER A 448 18.52 23.03 26.04
N TYR A 449 19.14 23.78 26.97
CA TYR A 449 20.45 23.47 27.55
C TYR A 449 20.37 22.63 28.83
N ALA A 450 19.17 22.42 29.37
CA ALA A 450 18.94 21.67 30.60
C ALA A 450 18.69 20.17 30.35
N ILE A 451 18.38 19.78 29.11
CA ILE A 451 18.15 18.39 28.68
C ILE A 451 19.49 17.81 28.18
N ASP A 452 20.38 17.53 29.12
CA ASP A 452 21.56 16.69 28.88
C ASP A 452 21.08 15.24 29.08
N LEU A 453 20.91 14.50 27.97
CA LEU A 453 20.37 13.14 28.03
C LEU A 453 21.38 12.28 28.80
N SER A 454 20.96 11.75 29.94
CA SER A 454 21.79 10.91 30.80
C SER A 454 22.27 9.66 30.05
N ASP A 455 23.32 8.99 30.56
CA ASP A 455 23.78 7.69 30.05
C ASP A 455 22.62 6.66 29.95
N GLU A 456 21.61 6.78 30.83
CA GLU A 456 20.41 5.92 30.83
C GLU A 456 19.54 6.11 29.59
N ILE A 457 19.36 7.35 29.11
CA ILE A 457 18.55 7.60 27.91
C ILE A 457 19.31 7.17 26.65
N SER A 458 20.64 7.27 26.66
CA SER A 458 21.45 6.71 25.57
C SER A 458 21.29 5.19 25.45
N GLU A 459 21.18 4.47 26.58
CA GLU A 459 20.90 3.03 26.56
C GLU A 459 19.48 2.76 26.07
N GLN A 460 18.47 3.55 26.48
CA GLN A 460 17.10 3.39 25.99
C GLN A 460 16.96 3.67 24.48
N ILE A 461 17.71 4.65 23.94
CA ILE A 461 17.79 4.88 22.49
C ILE A 461 18.31 3.63 21.77
N TRP A 462 19.36 3.00 22.30
CA TRP A 462 19.88 1.74 21.76
C TRP A 462 18.86 0.61 21.84
N GLN A 463 18.20 0.44 22.98
CA GLN A 463 17.17 -0.58 23.15
C GLN A 463 16.01 -0.38 22.18
N THR A 464 15.52 0.86 22.02
CA THR A 464 14.46 1.23 21.08
C THR A 464 14.84 0.93 19.64
N PHE A 465 16.07 1.27 19.24
CA PHE A 465 16.56 0.97 17.90
C PHE A 465 16.68 -0.53 17.61
N ILE A 466 17.07 -1.33 18.62
CA ILE A 466 17.24 -2.77 18.47
C ILE A 466 15.89 -3.50 18.53
N SER A 467 15.00 -3.11 19.44
CA SER A 467 13.68 -3.72 19.59
C SER A 467 12.75 -3.35 18.44
N ASN A 468 12.93 -2.15 17.87
CA ASN A 468 12.03 -1.54 16.90
C ASN A 468 10.59 -1.38 17.43
N ASP A 469 10.44 -1.23 18.74
CA ASP A 469 9.19 -0.92 19.43
C ASP A 469 9.30 0.46 20.09
N ILE A 470 8.18 1.19 20.17
CA ILE A 470 8.15 2.47 20.90
C ILE A 470 8.41 2.19 22.38
N ASP A 471 9.35 2.95 22.95
CA ASP A 471 9.63 2.93 24.39
C ASP A 471 9.17 4.24 25.04
N LEU A 472 8.72 4.14 26.29
CA LEU A 472 8.24 5.25 27.09
C LEU A 472 9.17 5.44 28.30
N ALA A 473 9.95 6.51 28.26
CA ALA A 473 10.76 6.91 29.41
C ALA A 473 9.91 7.79 30.35
N ASN A 474 9.56 7.22 31.50
CA ASN A 474 8.86 7.92 32.58
C ASN A 474 9.87 8.41 33.63
N ASP A 475 9.66 9.62 34.15
CA ASP A 475 10.42 10.21 35.26
C ASP A 475 11.89 10.54 34.94
N LEU A 476 12.09 11.56 34.10
CA LEU A 476 13.41 12.13 33.79
C LEU A 476 14.03 12.93 34.96
N SER A 477 13.38 12.96 36.13
CA SER A 477 13.68 13.87 37.23
C SER A 477 14.73 13.38 38.22
N SER A 478 15.84 12.76 37.79
CA SER A 478 16.97 12.54 38.72
C SER A 478 18.34 12.29 38.07
N SER A 479 18.96 13.30 37.46
CA SER A 479 20.43 13.28 37.28
C SER A 479 21.13 13.98 38.47
N PRO A 480 21.98 13.29 39.26
CA PRO A 480 22.60 13.85 40.48
C PRO A 480 23.64 14.96 40.26
N MET A 481 24.04 15.27 39.02
CA MET A 481 25.23 16.07 38.73
C MET A 481 25.01 17.59 38.54
N SER A 482 23.78 18.10 38.50
CA SER A 482 23.57 19.55 38.37
C SER A 482 22.34 20.08 39.11
N PRO A 483 22.49 20.80 40.24
CA PRO A 483 21.38 21.39 41.01
C PRO A 483 20.64 22.54 40.32
N ARG A 484 20.88 22.79 39.02
CA ARG A 484 20.30 23.90 38.24
C ARG A 484 19.45 23.48 37.05
N SER A 485 19.40 22.20 36.68
CA SER A 485 18.50 21.70 35.63
C SER A 485 17.33 20.97 36.28
N LYS A 486 16.14 21.57 36.27
CA LYS A 486 14.90 20.80 36.34
C LYS A 486 14.65 20.33 34.90
N SER A 487 14.75 19.03 34.62
CA SER A 487 14.20 18.49 33.38
C SER A 487 12.69 18.77 33.41
N ALA A 488 12.22 19.73 32.60
CA ALA A 488 10.83 20.17 32.62
C ALA A 488 9.84 19.19 31.96
N LEU A 489 10.34 18.06 31.42
CA LEU A 489 9.55 17.05 30.73
C LEU A 489 9.08 15.96 31.71
N ASN A 490 7.78 15.66 31.69
CA ASN A 490 7.17 14.61 32.51
C ASN A 490 7.27 13.23 31.84
N HIS A 491 7.15 13.19 30.49
CA HIS A 491 7.19 11.97 29.70
C HIS A 491 8.00 12.16 28.41
N LEU A 492 8.71 11.12 27.98
CA LEU A 492 9.48 11.09 26.73
C LEU A 492 9.20 9.79 25.96
N LEU A 493 8.70 9.95 24.73
CA LEU A 493 8.48 8.88 23.77
C LEU A 493 9.74 8.70 22.91
N LEU A 494 10.17 7.45 22.76
CA LEU A 494 11.25 7.03 21.87
C LEU A 494 10.65 6.24 20.71
N ILE A 495 10.68 6.84 19.51
CA ILE A 495 10.03 6.33 18.31
C ILE A 495 11.12 5.78 17.37
N PRO A 496 11.16 4.47 17.10
CA PRO A 496 12.14 3.90 16.18
C PRO A 496 11.85 4.34 14.74
N LEU A 497 12.91 4.66 13.98
CA LEU A 497 12.85 4.97 12.54
C LEU A 497 13.55 3.86 11.74
N GLY A 498 13.33 2.61 12.15
CA GLY A 498 14.03 1.45 11.64
C GLY A 498 15.55 1.62 11.68
N ARG A 499 16.20 1.45 10.54
CA ARG A 499 17.66 1.51 10.37
C ARG A 499 18.27 2.91 10.34
N HIS A 500 17.47 3.97 10.46
CA HIS A 500 17.91 5.35 10.30
C HIS A 500 18.19 6.05 11.63
N GLY A 501 17.51 5.65 12.70
CA GLY A 501 17.67 6.30 13.99
C GLY A 501 16.51 6.11 14.95
N VAL A 502 16.48 6.96 15.96
CA VAL A 502 15.39 7.08 16.93
C VAL A 502 14.98 8.54 17.03
N LEU A 503 13.68 8.80 17.00
CA LEU A 503 13.08 10.10 17.20
C LEU A 503 12.56 10.19 18.64
N CYS A 504 12.96 11.24 19.33
CA CYS A 504 12.53 11.53 20.69
C CYS A 504 11.43 12.60 20.66
N ALA A 505 10.32 12.38 21.37
CA ALA A 505 9.21 13.33 21.49
C ALA A 505 8.79 13.44 22.96
N GLY A 506 8.91 14.62 23.57
CA GLY A 506 8.70 14.81 25.00
C GLY A 506 7.68 15.90 25.31
N SER A 507 6.93 15.72 26.41
CA SER A 507 5.95 16.70 26.88
C SER A 507 6.12 17.10 28.34
N THR A 508 5.76 18.36 28.65
CA THR A 508 5.74 18.96 30.00
C THR A 508 4.40 18.79 30.73
N ARG A 509 3.35 18.30 30.05
CA ARG A 509 2.01 18.12 30.63
C ARG A 509 2.00 16.92 31.59
N GLU A 510 1.25 17.02 32.70
CA GLU A 510 1.09 15.91 33.67
C GLU A 510 0.12 14.80 33.18
N ALA A 511 -0.47 14.98 32.00
CA ALA A 511 -1.40 14.01 31.43
C ALA A 511 -0.68 12.69 31.10
N THR A 512 -1.21 11.58 31.61
CA THR A 512 -0.81 10.25 31.17
C THR A 512 -1.00 10.15 29.66
N LEU A 513 0.07 9.83 28.92
CA LEU A 513 -0.02 9.59 27.48
C LEU A 513 -1.14 8.59 27.20
N ASP A 514 -2.12 9.03 26.41
CA ASP A 514 -3.25 8.19 26.01
C ASP A 514 -2.81 7.17 24.94
N GLU A 515 -3.60 6.11 24.77
CA GLU A 515 -3.34 5.07 23.77
C GLU A 515 -3.30 5.68 22.35
N THR A 516 -4.10 6.73 22.12
CA THR A 516 -4.16 7.48 20.86
C THR A 516 -2.83 8.13 20.50
N THR A 517 -2.15 8.79 21.44
CA THR A 517 -0.87 9.47 21.20
C THR A 517 0.22 8.46 20.84
N VAL A 518 0.25 7.31 21.51
CA VAL A 518 1.20 6.24 21.20
C VAL A 518 0.95 5.68 19.79
N ASP A 519 -0.30 5.46 19.42
CA ASP A 519 -0.64 4.96 18.06
C ASP A 519 -0.36 6.00 16.97
N LEU A 520 -0.57 7.28 17.26
CA LEU A 520 -0.19 8.37 16.37
C LEU A 520 1.32 8.44 16.20
N ALA A 521 2.09 8.31 17.28
CA ALA A 521 3.56 8.26 17.25
C ALA A 521 4.08 7.07 16.45
N LYS A 522 3.48 5.88 16.57
CA LYS A 522 3.80 4.71 15.72
C LYS A 522 3.57 5.02 14.25
N THR A 523 2.43 5.61 13.94
CA THR A 523 2.04 5.93 12.56
C THR A 523 2.96 6.98 11.95
N LEU A 524 3.33 8.00 12.72
CA LEU A 524 4.30 9.01 12.31
C LEU A 524 5.69 8.39 12.08
N GLY A 525 6.19 7.57 13.03
CA GLY A 525 7.47 6.88 12.90
C GLY A 525 7.55 6.02 11.64
N ALA A 526 6.52 5.20 11.39
CA ALA A 526 6.43 4.36 10.19
C ALA A 526 6.36 5.18 8.89
N THR A 527 5.67 6.33 8.92
CA THR A 527 5.58 7.25 7.77
C THR A 527 6.94 7.86 7.45
N ILE A 528 7.65 8.33 8.47
CA ILE A 528 9.01 8.88 8.35
C ILE A 528 9.98 7.80 7.85
N GLU A 529 9.95 6.61 8.43
CA GLU A 529 10.80 5.48 8.02
C GLU A 529 10.58 5.15 6.53
N ALA A 530 9.33 4.99 6.10
CA ALA A 530 8.99 4.68 4.72
C ALA A 530 9.45 5.77 3.74
N ALA A 531 9.24 7.04 4.10
CA ALA A 531 9.69 8.18 3.29
C ALA A 531 11.22 8.21 3.16
N TRP A 532 11.92 7.97 4.26
CA TRP A 532 13.39 7.97 4.30
C TRP A 532 13.97 6.78 3.54
N ASP A 533 13.39 5.57 3.69
CA ASP A 533 13.80 4.39 2.93
C ASP A 533 13.62 4.59 1.42
N ARG A 534 12.52 5.22 1.00
CA ARG A 534 12.30 5.61 -0.39
C ARG A 534 13.37 6.58 -0.87
N ALA A 535 13.59 7.68 -0.14
CA ALA A 535 14.55 8.72 -0.53
C ALA A 535 16.00 8.17 -0.61
N ASP A 536 16.42 7.35 0.36
CA ASP A 536 17.72 6.68 0.37
C ASP A 536 17.84 5.69 -0.80
N GLY A 537 16.77 4.92 -1.07
CA GLY A 537 16.68 4.00 -2.20
C GLY A 537 16.78 4.70 -3.55
N GLU A 538 16.05 5.80 -3.75
CA GLU A 538 16.11 6.61 -4.97
C GLU A 538 17.49 7.26 -5.16
N GLN A 539 18.09 7.80 -4.09
CA GLN A 539 19.43 8.36 -4.16
C GLN A 539 20.47 7.30 -4.53
N GLN A 540 20.36 6.10 -3.97
CA GLN A 540 21.25 4.99 -4.29
C GLN A 540 21.04 4.49 -5.73
N LEU A 541 19.79 4.36 -6.18
CA LEU A 541 19.45 4.02 -7.56
C LEU A 541 19.94 5.06 -8.56
N ALA A 542 19.80 6.36 -8.24
CA ALA A 542 20.29 7.45 -9.07
C ALA A 542 21.81 7.37 -9.23
N LYS A 543 22.56 7.16 -8.13
CA LYS A 543 24.02 6.95 -8.17
C LYS A 543 24.40 5.73 -9.00
N GLN A 544 23.68 4.61 -8.84
CA GLN A 544 23.94 3.39 -9.62
C GLN A 544 23.64 3.57 -11.11
N ASN A 545 22.55 4.26 -11.45
CA ASN A 545 22.18 4.56 -12.83
C ASN A 545 23.16 5.52 -13.49
N GLU A 546 23.66 6.52 -12.75
CA GLU A 546 24.69 7.44 -13.24
C GLU A 546 26.00 6.70 -13.52
N GLU A 547 26.41 5.80 -12.62
CA GLU A 547 27.59 4.95 -12.81
C GLU A 547 27.43 3.99 -14.00
N LEU A 548 26.28 3.34 -14.14
CA LEU A 548 25.98 2.47 -15.28
C LEU A 548 25.98 3.26 -16.59
N ALA A 549 25.36 4.43 -16.62
CA ALA A 549 25.35 5.29 -17.81
C ALA A 549 26.77 5.75 -18.18
N ARG A 550 27.63 6.02 -17.20
CA ARG A 550 29.04 6.34 -17.42
C ARG A 550 29.79 5.16 -18.03
N LEU A 551 29.61 3.95 -17.49
CA LEU A 551 30.23 2.72 -18.03
C LEU A 551 29.73 2.39 -19.43
N ASP A 552 28.43 2.52 -19.72
CA ASP A 552 27.85 2.26 -21.04
C ASP A 552 28.38 3.24 -22.10
N ARG A 553 28.57 4.51 -21.74
CA ARG A 553 29.16 5.50 -22.66
C ARG A 553 30.62 5.16 -22.97
N LEU A 554 31.42 4.80 -21.96
CA LEU A 554 32.82 4.42 -22.17
C LEU A 554 32.94 3.15 -23.04
N ASN A 555 32.14 2.12 -22.75
CA ASN A 555 32.11 0.90 -23.57
C ASN A 555 31.64 1.16 -25.02
N SER A 556 30.69 2.08 -25.22
CA SER A 556 30.24 2.45 -26.57
C SER A 556 31.35 3.14 -27.35
N LEU A 557 32.09 4.06 -26.71
CA LEU A 557 33.23 4.73 -27.31
C LEU A 557 34.29 3.73 -27.80
N ILE A 558 34.64 2.75 -26.98
CA ILE A 558 35.62 1.73 -27.35
C ILE A 558 35.17 0.91 -28.54
N ARG A 559 33.90 0.48 -28.59
CA ARG A 559 33.36 -0.23 -29.76
C ARG A 559 33.48 0.61 -31.03
N THR A 560 33.20 1.91 -30.94
CA THR A 560 33.36 2.82 -32.08
C THR A 560 34.82 2.92 -32.52
N ILE A 561 35.77 2.96 -31.58
CA ILE A 561 37.20 2.96 -31.90
C ILE A 561 37.60 1.61 -32.51
N ASP A 562 37.21 0.48 -31.92
CA ASP A 562 37.50 -0.87 -32.44
C ASP A 562 36.95 -1.06 -33.87
N ASP A 563 35.72 -0.60 -34.15
CA ASP A 563 35.13 -0.64 -35.49
C ASP A 563 35.95 0.21 -36.47
N ALA A 564 36.37 1.41 -36.08
CA ALA A 564 37.22 2.28 -36.90
C ALA A 564 38.62 1.68 -37.14
N LEU A 565 39.20 1.00 -36.15
CA LEU A 565 40.48 0.31 -36.27
C LEU A 565 40.42 -0.86 -37.27
N VAL A 566 39.30 -1.58 -37.34
CA VAL A 566 39.12 -2.68 -38.30
C VAL A 566 39.06 -2.18 -39.75
N GLU A 567 38.51 -0.98 -39.97
CA GLU A 567 38.37 -0.38 -41.31
C GLU A 567 39.63 0.37 -41.78
N ALA A 568 40.56 0.72 -40.88
CA ALA A 568 41.75 1.48 -41.21
C ALA A 568 42.78 0.66 -42.02
N ASP A 569 43.34 1.27 -43.07
CA ASP A 569 44.31 0.64 -43.97
C ASP A 569 45.74 1.16 -43.80
N SER A 570 45.95 2.20 -42.98
CA SER A 570 47.26 2.83 -42.74
C SER A 570 47.45 3.27 -41.29
N LEU A 571 48.72 3.47 -40.89
CA LEU A 571 49.06 3.98 -39.56
C LEU A 571 48.43 5.36 -39.31
N GLU A 572 48.47 6.26 -40.29
CA GLU A 572 47.86 7.59 -40.22
C GLU A 572 46.33 7.54 -40.05
N GLU A 573 45.65 6.55 -40.64
CA GLU A 573 44.21 6.35 -40.44
C GLU A 573 43.88 5.80 -39.05
N ILE A 574 44.69 4.86 -38.55
CA ILE A 574 44.55 4.33 -37.18
C ILE A 574 44.70 5.45 -36.16
N ASP A 575 45.81 6.20 -36.23
CA ASP A 575 46.12 7.20 -35.21
C ASP A 575 45.09 8.33 -35.17
N ARG A 576 44.65 8.78 -36.35
CA ARG A 576 43.63 9.82 -36.49
C ARG A 576 42.28 9.35 -35.98
N ALA A 577 41.84 8.15 -36.38
CA ALA A 577 40.57 7.59 -35.92
C ALA A 577 40.52 7.47 -34.39
N VAL A 578 41.60 6.99 -33.76
CA VAL A 578 41.69 6.89 -32.30
C VAL A 578 41.63 8.27 -31.63
N CYS A 579 42.43 9.23 -32.11
CA CYS A 579 42.48 10.56 -31.49
C CYS A 579 41.16 11.31 -31.66
N GLU A 580 40.58 11.33 -32.86
CA GLU A 580 39.31 12.00 -33.16
C GLU A 580 38.17 11.42 -32.33
N GLN A 581 38.01 10.09 -32.30
CA GLN A 581 36.92 9.46 -31.54
C GLN A 581 37.04 9.72 -30.04
N LEU A 582 38.24 9.71 -29.47
CA LEU A 582 38.45 10.03 -28.06
C LEU A 582 38.09 11.49 -27.75
N ALA A 583 38.51 12.45 -28.59
CA ALA A 583 38.23 13.87 -28.40
C ALA A 583 36.76 14.26 -28.70
N GLU A 584 36.09 13.55 -29.60
CA GLU A 584 34.65 13.73 -29.87
C GLU A 584 33.75 13.06 -28.82
N SER A 585 34.29 12.05 -28.13
CA SER A 585 33.62 11.51 -26.95
C SER A 585 33.66 12.58 -25.87
N ASN A 586 32.51 12.99 -25.35
CA ASN A 586 32.40 13.98 -24.26
C ASN A 586 33.07 13.53 -22.92
N HIS A 587 33.97 12.53 -22.94
CA HIS A 587 34.75 11.99 -21.83
C HIS A 587 36.18 12.51 -21.81
N TYR A 588 36.72 12.91 -22.96
CA TYR A 588 38.08 13.47 -23.07
C TYR A 588 38.03 14.78 -23.82
N GLU A 589 38.73 15.78 -23.29
CA GLU A 589 38.90 17.10 -23.92
C GLU A 589 39.83 17.03 -25.14
N PHE A 590 40.89 16.23 -25.03
CA PHE A 590 41.82 15.99 -26.13
C PHE A 590 42.62 14.70 -25.93
N ALA A 591 43.10 14.16 -27.05
CA ALA A 591 43.94 12.98 -27.07
C ALA A 591 45.03 13.12 -28.15
N TRP A 592 46.16 12.46 -27.94
CA TRP A 592 47.23 12.40 -28.92
C TRP A 592 48.04 11.10 -28.79
N ILE A 593 48.64 10.68 -29.90
CA ILE A 593 49.53 9.52 -29.97
C ILE A 593 50.94 10.00 -30.26
N GLY A 594 51.90 9.50 -29.49
CA GLY A 594 53.32 9.80 -29.64
C GLY A 594 54.13 8.61 -30.09
N GLU A 595 55.14 8.89 -30.90
CA GLU A 595 56.19 7.95 -31.25
C GLU A 595 57.45 8.19 -30.41
N ARG A 596 58.24 7.13 -30.24
CA ARG A 596 59.53 7.19 -29.57
C ARG A 596 60.62 7.42 -30.61
N ASP A 597 61.40 8.49 -30.46
CA ASP A 597 62.63 8.66 -31.22
C ASP A 597 63.79 7.93 -30.51
N PRO A 598 64.35 6.87 -31.10
CA PRO A 598 65.44 6.10 -30.50
C PRO A 598 66.77 6.88 -30.45
N THR A 599 66.90 7.98 -31.19
CA THR A 599 68.13 8.78 -31.29
C THR A 599 68.22 9.83 -30.18
N THR A 600 67.10 10.48 -29.89
CA THR A 600 67.00 11.56 -28.91
C THR A 600 66.46 11.08 -27.56
N GLU A 601 65.96 9.83 -27.49
CA GLU A 601 65.28 9.26 -26.32
C GLU A 601 64.13 10.14 -25.81
N THR A 602 63.42 10.78 -26.74
CA THR A 602 62.22 11.56 -26.45
C THR A 602 60.98 10.94 -27.10
N VAL A 603 59.82 11.37 -26.62
CA VAL A 603 58.53 11.08 -27.22
C VAL A 603 58.06 12.34 -27.90
N THR A 604 57.75 12.23 -29.19
CA THR A 604 57.18 13.31 -30.00
C THR A 604 55.78 12.91 -30.45
N PRO A 605 54.77 13.80 -30.34
CA PRO A 605 53.45 13.55 -30.87
C PRO A 605 53.51 13.35 -32.39
N ARG A 606 52.78 12.35 -32.90
CA ARG A 606 52.60 12.13 -34.34
C ARG A 606 51.19 12.44 -34.83
N GLU A 607 50.18 12.34 -33.95
CA GLU A 607 48.78 12.64 -34.27
C GLU A 607 48.04 13.13 -33.03
N TRP A 608 47.06 14.04 -33.20
CA TRP A 608 46.30 14.61 -32.08
C TRP A 608 44.94 15.16 -32.49
N ALA A 609 43.99 15.21 -31.54
CA ALA A 609 42.68 15.81 -31.72
C ALA A 609 42.20 16.53 -30.46
N GLY A 610 41.33 17.54 -30.64
CA GLY A 610 40.78 18.35 -29.53
C GLY A 610 41.72 19.43 -28.98
N ILE A 611 42.91 19.62 -29.56
CA ILE A 611 43.94 20.54 -29.04
C ILE A 611 44.67 21.32 -30.15
N ASP A 612 45.06 22.57 -29.84
CA ASP A 612 45.82 23.45 -30.74
C ASP A 612 47.20 22.86 -31.06
N SER A 613 47.56 22.80 -32.34
CA SER A 613 48.84 22.28 -32.84
C SER A 613 50.04 22.96 -32.18
N ASN A 614 49.95 24.27 -31.88
CA ASN A 614 51.04 25.00 -31.23
C ASN A 614 51.43 24.44 -29.85
N TYR A 615 50.52 23.76 -29.16
CA TYR A 615 50.85 23.12 -27.89
C TYR A 615 51.56 21.79 -28.11
N VAL A 616 51.01 20.96 -29.00
CA VAL A 616 51.45 19.59 -29.23
C VAL A 616 52.75 19.53 -30.03
N ASP A 617 52.91 20.40 -31.04
CA ASP A 617 54.11 20.51 -31.89
C ASP A 617 55.38 20.85 -31.10
N ASN A 618 55.24 21.44 -29.90
CA ASN A 618 56.36 21.83 -29.04
C ASN A 618 56.60 20.82 -27.90
N LEU A 619 55.92 19.67 -27.88
CA LEU A 619 56.08 18.64 -26.87
C LEU A 619 57.25 17.71 -27.23
N GLU A 620 58.39 17.92 -26.58
CA GLU A 620 59.46 16.93 -26.51
C GLU A 620 59.52 16.36 -25.09
N ILE A 621 59.11 15.11 -24.94
CA ILE A 621 59.02 14.46 -23.64
C ILE A 621 60.23 13.53 -23.44
N PRO A 622 61.14 13.81 -22.50
CA PRO A 622 62.28 12.94 -22.23
C PRO A 622 61.85 11.63 -21.55
N ILE A 623 62.51 10.52 -21.91
CA ILE A 623 62.26 9.18 -21.37
C ILE A 623 63.17 8.86 -20.15
N ASP A 624 64.18 9.69 -19.85
CA ASP A 624 65.23 9.45 -18.83
C ASP A 624 64.72 9.40 -17.36
N GLU A 625 65.45 8.65 -16.50
CA GLU A 625 65.28 8.54 -15.03
C GLU A 625 65.86 9.74 -14.26
N SER A 626 66.76 10.51 -14.86
CA SER A 626 67.60 11.49 -14.14
C SER A 626 66.90 12.81 -13.77
N SER A 627 65.72 13.10 -14.31
CA SER A 627 64.93 14.26 -13.91
C SER A 627 64.21 13.96 -12.60
N SER A 628 64.23 14.91 -11.66
CA SER A 628 63.45 14.84 -10.41
C SER A 628 61.93 14.95 -10.62
N GLU A 629 61.48 14.80 -11.87
CA GLU A 629 60.12 15.05 -12.36
C GLU A 629 59.58 13.74 -12.95
N CYS A 630 58.56 13.18 -12.32
CA CYS A 630 57.97 11.91 -12.75
C CYS A 630 57.04 12.20 -13.94
N ASN A 631 57.50 11.90 -15.16
CA ASN A 631 56.65 12.01 -16.34
C ASN A 631 55.86 10.71 -16.57
N PRO A 632 54.51 10.69 -16.45
CA PRO A 632 53.68 9.51 -16.68
C PRO A 632 53.81 8.98 -18.11
N ILE A 633 54.07 9.82 -19.10
CA ILE A 633 54.21 9.41 -20.51
C ILE A 633 55.52 8.66 -20.73
N GLY A 634 56.64 9.23 -20.27
CA GLY A 634 57.95 8.55 -20.31
C GLY A 634 57.97 7.28 -19.45
N THR A 635 57.29 7.30 -18.30
CA THR A 635 57.16 6.14 -17.42
C THR A 635 56.33 5.03 -18.06
N ALA A 636 55.25 5.35 -18.77
CA ALA A 636 54.44 4.36 -19.50
C ALA A 636 55.26 3.63 -20.57
N ILE A 637 56.11 4.36 -21.31
CA ILE A 637 57.00 3.77 -22.32
C ILE A 637 58.08 2.87 -21.69
N ARG A 638 58.70 3.29 -20.58
CA ARG A 638 59.74 2.48 -19.90
C ARG A 638 59.17 1.22 -19.25
N THR A 639 58.07 1.37 -18.54
CA THR A 639 57.45 0.29 -17.77
C THR A 639 56.58 -0.61 -18.62
N GLN A 640 56.13 -0.13 -19.79
CA GLN A 640 55.08 -0.75 -20.59
C GLN A 640 53.77 -0.95 -19.82
N GLU A 641 53.57 -0.17 -18.75
CA GLU A 641 52.36 -0.16 -17.93
C GLU A 641 51.64 1.19 -18.05
N THR A 642 50.31 1.14 -18.12
CA THR A 642 49.45 2.33 -18.16
C THR A 642 49.69 3.22 -16.93
N GLN A 643 49.97 4.51 -17.16
CA GLN A 643 50.18 5.50 -16.11
C GLN A 643 48.98 6.44 -16.01
N ILE A 644 48.56 6.74 -14.78
CA ILE A 644 47.35 7.52 -14.51
C ILE A 644 47.70 8.68 -13.58
N VAL A 645 47.21 9.86 -13.93
CA VAL A 645 47.16 11.01 -13.03
C VAL A 645 45.70 11.33 -12.74
N SER A 646 45.25 10.94 -11.55
CA SER A 646 43.85 11.04 -11.12
C SER A 646 43.36 12.48 -10.96
N ASP A 647 44.21 13.38 -10.46
CA ASP A 647 43.91 14.82 -10.42
C ASP A 647 45.18 15.66 -10.59
N LEU A 648 45.30 16.31 -11.75
CA LEU A 648 46.38 17.23 -12.12
C LEU A 648 46.45 18.44 -11.18
N THR A 649 45.38 18.80 -10.46
CA THR A 649 45.43 19.90 -9.47
C THR A 649 46.19 19.51 -8.20
N THR A 650 46.19 18.23 -7.82
CA THR A 650 46.83 17.75 -6.59
C THR A 650 48.19 17.09 -6.84
N GLU A 651 48.43 16.56 -8.02
CA GLU A 651 49.67 15.84 -8.34
C GLU A 651 50.81 16.81 -8.68
N THR A 652 51.79 16.91 -7.77
CA THR A 652 52.93 17.81 -7.88
C THR A 652 54.10 17.24 -8.66
N ARG A 653 54.09 15.95 -9.03
CA ARG A 653 55.21 15.29 -9.73
C ARG A 653 55.24 15.52 -11.25
N PHE A 654 54.18 16.10 -11.84
CA PHE A 654 54.00 16.30 -13.29
C PHE A 654 54.30 17.75 -13.74
N ILE A 655 55.51 18.27 -13.51
CA ILE A 655 55.76 19.73 -13.47
C ILE A 655 55.82 20.44 -14.85
N PRO A 656 56.41 19.90 -15.93
CA PRO A 656 56.55 20.66 -17.18
C PRO A 656 55.23 20.87 -17.95
N LEU A 657 54.32 19.89 -17.88
CA LEU A 657 53.09 19.82 -18.69
C LEU A 657 51.83 20.26 -17.92
N ARG A 658 51.85 20.25 -16.59
CA ARG A 658 50.67 20.50 -15.74
C ARG A 658 50.06 21.89 -15.94
N GLU A 659 50.87 22.95 -15.99
CA GLU A 659 50.33 24.31 -16.13
C GLU A 659 49.72 24.55 -17.53
N GLY A 660 50.34 23.99 -18.57
CA GLY A 660 49.82 24.05 -19.94
C GLY A 660 48.56 23.20 -20.14
N THR A 661 48.48 22.07 -19.47
CA THR A 661 47.33 21.14 -19.51
C THR A 661 46.13 21.69 -18.74
N LEU A 662 46.32 22.19 -17.51
CA LEU A 662 45.25 22.77 -16.69
C LEU A 662 44.64 24.03 -17.32
N LYS A 663 45.44 24.88 -17.98
CA LYS A 663 44.94 26.08 -18.69
C LYS A 663 43.98 25.75 -19.84
N ARG A 664 43.96 24.49 -20.30
CA ARG A 664 43.13 24.00 -21.40
C ARG A 664 41.94 23.15 -20.93
N GLY A 665 41.65 23.15 -19.62
CA GLY A 665 40.45 22.51 -19.06
C GLY A 665 40.66 21.08 -18.54
N ALA A 666 41.75 20.41 -18.90
CA ALA A 666 42.02 19.05 -18.46
C ALA A 666 42.41 18.97 -16.97
N ARG A 667 41.75 18.07 -16.23
CA ARG A 667 41.96 17.79 -14.80
C ARG A 667 42.53 16.41 -14.50
N SER A 668 42.47 15.45 -15.43
CA SER A 668 43.16 14.16 -15.30
C SER A 668 43.78 13.74 -16.63
N CYS A 669 44.74 12.82 -16.59
CA CYS A 669 45.30 12.22 -17.80
C CYS A 669 45.62 10.75 -17.60
N ILE A 670 45.56 10.01 -18.70
CA ILE A 670 45.97 8.61 -18.78
C ILE A 670 46.90 8.42 -19.97
N SER A 671 48.03 7.76 -19.72
CA SER A 671 49.04 7.43 -20.72
C SER A 671 49.11 5.92 -20.88
N VAL A 672 48.64 5.42 -22.02
CA VAL A 672 48.55 4.00 -22.34
C VAL A 672 49.66 3.65 -23.35
N PRO A 673 50.61 2.77 -23.00
CA PRO A 673 51.63 2.33 -23.95
C PRO A 673 51.01 1.41 -24.99
N LEU A 674 51.38 1.61 -26.26
CA LEU A 674 50.90 0.82 -27.39
C LEU A 674 51.86 -0.36 -27.62
N VAL A 675 51.62 -1.46 -26.91
CA VAL A 675 52.49 -2.65 -26.94
C VAL A 675 51.73 -3.85 -27.49
N TYR A 676 52.35 -4.55 -28.44
CA TYR A 676 51.89 -5.84 -28.92
C TYR A 676 53.07 -6.83 -28.94
N GLU A 677 52.91 -7.98 -28.30
CA GLU A 677 54.00 -8.93 -28.00
C GLU A 677 55.18 -8.24 -27.30
N GLU A 678 56.34 -8.13 -27.96
CA GLU A 678 57.53 -7.44 -27.43
C GLU A 678 57.80 -6.08 -28.11
N SER A 679 56.92 -5.65 -29.01
CA SER A 679 57.08 -4.43 -29.82
C SER A 679 56.27 -3.27 -29.22
N LEU A 680 56.94 -2.14 -29.01
CA LEU A 680 56.34 -0.87 -28.58
C LEU A 680 56.19 0.06 -29.79
N TYR A 681 54.95 0.43 -30.12
CA TYR A 681 54.60 1.25 -31.27
C TYR A 681 54.38 2.73 -30.95
N GLY A 682 54.31 3.08 -29.66
CA GLY A 682 54.09 4.44 -29.19
C GLY A 682 53.38 4.52 -27.85
N VAL A 683 52.83 5.69 -27.55
CA VAL A 683 52.01 5.94 -26.37
C VAL A 683 50.79 6.78 -26.74
N LEU A 684 49.61 6.32 -26.34
CA LEU A 684 48.37 7.09 -26.43
C LEU A 684 48.19 7.86 -25.12
N THR A 685 47.98 9.17 -25.20
CA THR A 685 47.66 9.98 -24.02
C THR A 685 46.33 10.70 -24.20
N ALA A 686 45.39 10.47 -23.28
CA ALA A 686 44.08 11.09 -23.27
C ALA A 686 43.87 11.93 -22.00
N TYR A 687 43.19 13.07 -22.14
CA TYR A 687 43.01 14.07 -21.10
C TYR A 687 41.51 14.35 -20.88
N ALA A 688 41.06 14.31 -19.62
CA ALA A 688 39.66 14.56 -19.27
C ALA A 688 39.52 15.83 -18.41
N ASP A 689 38.37 16.50 -18.49
CA ASP A 689 38.01 17.71 -17.73
C ASP A 689 37.68 17.43 -16.24
N GLN A 690 37.52 16.16 -15.88
CA GLN A 690 37.19 15.72 -14.53
C GLN A 690 38.32 14.86 -13.90
N PRO A 691 38.43 14.83 -12.56
CA PRO A 691 39.28 13.88 -11.86
C PRO A 691 38.88 12.42 -12.15
N SER A 692 39.86 11.52 -12.20
CA SER A 692 39.66 10.09 -12.45
C SER A 692 39.89 9.26 -11.18
N SER A 693 38.91 8.48 -10.74
CA SER A 693 38.98 7.66 -9.51
C SER A 693 38.68 6.17 -9.72
N ASP A 694 38.37 5.74 -10.95
CA ASP A 694 37.83 4.41 -11.22
C ASP A 694 38.84 3.50 -11.95
N GLU A 695 39.40 2.54 -11.21
CA GLU A 695 40.35 1.54 -11.70
C GLU A 695 39.79 0.66 -12.83
N ARG A 696 38.46 0.45 -12.88
CA ARG A 696 37.85 -0.37 -13.94
C ARG A 696 37.96 0.29 -15.29
N ASN A 697 37.75 1.60 -15.37
CA ASN A 697 37.90 2.37 -16.61
C ASN A 697 39.33 2.32 -17.16
N HIS A 698 40.33 2.25 -16.28
CA HIS A 698 41.74 2.19 -16.70
C HIS A 698 42.10 0.85 -17.33
N ALA A 699 41.59 -0.26 -16.79
CA ALA A 699 41.80 -1.59 -17.38
C ALA A 699 41.25 -1.68 -18.80
N VAL A 700 40.10 -1.05 -19.05
CA VAL A 700 39.46 -1.06 -20.36
C VAL A 700 40.27 -0.26 -21.39
N LEU A 701 40.80 0.92 -21.03
CA LEU A 701 41.68 1.68 -21.91
C LEU A 701 43.03 0.99 -22.15
N ALA A 702 43.56 0.27 -21.16
CA ALA A 702 44.76 -0.54 -21.34
C ALA A 702 44.52 -1.68 -22.34
N GLU A 703 43.32 -2.26 -22.36
CA GLU A 703 42.91 -3.23 -23.38
C GLU A 703 42.84 -2.58 -24.77
N LEU A 704 42.23 -1.40 -24.86
CA LEU A 704 42.15 -0.64 -26.10
C LEU A 704 43.55 -0.33 -26.67
N GLY A 705 44.51 0.05 -25.82
CA GLY A 705 45.90 0.27 -26.22
C GLY A 705 46.55 -0.97 -26.85
N ARG A 706 46.24 -2.17 -26.34
CA ARG A 706 46.69 -3.44 -26.92
C ARG A 706 46.01 -3.74 -28.25
N THR A 707 44.70 -3.45 -28.37
CA THR A 707 43.99 -3.57 -29.65
C THR A 707 44.55 -2.64 -30.71
N ILE A 708 44.81 -1.37 -30.37
CA ILE A 708 45.46 -0.39 -31.26
C ILE A 708 46.83 -0.91 -31.71
N ALA A 709 47.67 -1.35 -30.77
CA ALA A 709 49.00 -1.89 -31.09
C ALA A 709 48.94 -3.14 -32.00
N HIS A 710 47.99 -4.04 -31.76
CA HIS A 710 47.76 -5.21 -32.61
C HIS A 710 47.35 -4.80 -34.04
N THR A 711 46.46 -3.81 -34.18
CA THR A 711 46.04 -3.29 -35.49
C THR A 711 47.18 -2.57 -36.21
N ILE A 712 47.97 -1.76 -35.49
CA ILE A 712 49.19 -1.14 -36.05
C ILE A 712 50.14 -2.24 -36.55
N ASN A 713 50.41 -3.26 -35.74
CA ASN A 713 51.24 -4.39 -36.17
C ASN A 713 50.66 -5.11 -37.39
N ALA A 714 49.35 -5.29 -37.47
CA ALA A 714 48.71 -5.93 -38.61
C ALA A 714 48.80 -5.08 -39.89
N VAL A 715 48.65 -3.77 -39.80
CA VAL A 715 48.81 -2.82 -40.91
C VAL A 715 50.28 -2.72 -41.31
N GLU A 716 51.21 -2.53 -40.38
CA GLU A 716 52.64 -2.59 -40.67
C GLU A 716 53.03 -3.95 -41.26
N THR A 717 52.49 -5.06 -40.78
CA THR A 717 52.70 -6.39 -41.37
C THR A 717 52.10 -6.51 -42.78
N ARG A 718 51.01 -5.79 -43.10
CA ARG A 718 50.44 -5.71 -44.46
C ARG A 718 51.21 -4.78 -45.39
N GLU A 719 51.78 -3.69 -44.88
CA GLU A 719 52.64 -2.79 -45.62
C GLU A 719 54.04 -3.37 -45.83
N THR A 720 54.53 -4.15 -44.85
CA THR A 720 55.78 -4.93 -44.92
C THR A 720 55.58 -6.31 -45.54
N LEU A 721 54.34 -6.81 -45.69
CA LEU A 721 54.00 -7.87 -46.64
C LEU A 721 54.36 -7.29 -47.99
N PRO A 722 55.48 -7.72 -48.59
CA PRO A 722 56.02 -7.00 -49.71
C PRO A 722 55.02 -7.12 -50.85
N THR A 723 54.51 -5.98 -51.33
CA THR A 723 54.29 -5.90 -52.77
C THR A 723 55.64 -6.23 -53.38
N ASP A 724 55.80 -7.44 -53.89
CA ASP A 724 57.07 -8.11 -54.19
C ASP A 724 57.90 -7.30 -55.23
N ARG A 725 58.60 -6.28 -54.73
CA ARG A 725 59.46 -5.35 -55.47
C ARG A 725 60.83 -6.00 -55.61
N VAL A 726 60.98 -6.91 -56.56
CA VAL A 726 62.31 -7.45 -56.88
C VAL A 726 63.19 -6.35 -57.50
N VAL A 727 64.45 -6.30 -57.09
CA VAL A 727 65.47 -5.49 -57.75
C VAL A 727 66.04 -6.34 -58.89
N GLU A 728 65.69 -5.99 -60.13
CA GLU A 728 66.22 -6.63 -61.33
C GLU A 728 67.58 -5.99 -61.66
N LEU A 729 68.62 -6.81 -61.75
CA LEU A 729 69.96 -6.42 -62.16
C LEU A 729 70.31 -7.08 -63.48
N THR A 730 70.73 -6.27 -64.45
CA THR A 730 71.33 -6.73 -65.70
C THR A 730 72.84 -6.68 -65.54
N LEU A 731 73.46 -7.85 -65.47
CA LEU A 731 74.89 -8.05 -65.32
C LEU A 731 75.48 -8.53 -66.64
N GLN A 732 76.63 -7.98 -67.03
CA GLN A 732 77.36 -8.44 -68.21
C GLN A 732 78.78 -8.85 -67.80
N CYS A 733 79.22 -10.01 -68.28
CA CYS A 733 80.57 -10.49 -68.10
C CYS A 733 81.26 -10.63 -69.46
N ARG A 734 82.38 -9.93 -69.65
CA ARG A 734 83.05 -9.80 -70.96
C ARG A 734 84.07 -10.91 -71.26
N GLU A 735 84.48 -11.69 -70.27
CA GLU A 735 85.32 -12.89 -70.43
C GLU A 735 85.02 -13.88 -69.29
N PRO A 736 83.89 -14.60 -69.35
CA PRO A 736 83.56 -15.53 -68.29
C PRO A 736 84.33 -16.83 -68.46
N ASN A 737 85.24 -17.13 -67.54
CA ASN A 737 85.99 -18.39 -67.53
C ASN A 737 85.15 -19.53 -66.92
N THR A 738 84.01 -19.83 -67.53
CA THR A 738 83.11 -20.91 -67.11
C THR A 738 82.83 -21.87 -68.27
N PRO A 739 82.46 -23.14 -67.99
CA PRO A 739 82.43 -24.20 -69.01
C PRO A 739 81.56 -23.88 -70.23
N LEU A 740 80.36 -23.34 -70.02
CA LEU A 740 79.44 -22.97 -71.10
C LEU A 740 79.91 -21.76 -71.90
N CYS A 741 80.60 -20.80 -71.26
CA CYS A 741 81.13 -19.64 -71.96
C CYS A 741 82.34 -19.99 -72.84
N GLN A 742 83.17 -20.93 -72.38
CA GLN A 742 84.25 -21.48 -73.20
C GLN A 742 83.69 -22.26 -74.38
N LEU A 743 82.67 -23.09 -74.15
CA LEU A 743 81.99 -23.84 -75.21
C LEU A 743 81.42 -22.88 -76.28
N ALA A 744 80.62 -21.90 -75.89
CA ALA A 744 80.05 -20.89 -76.80
C ALA A 744 81.12 -20.08 -77.56
N SER A 745 82.26 -19.79 -76.92
CA SER A 745 83.34 -19.02 -77.55
C SER A 745 84.14 -19.83 -78.57
N GLN A 746 84.35 -21.12 -78.30
CA GLN A 746 85.08 -22.02 -79.20
C GLN A 746 84.29 -22.34 -80.47
N THR A 747 82.96 -22.40 -80.33
CA THR A 747 82.06 -22.81 -81.42
C THR A 747 81.31 -21.66 -82.07
N GLU A 748 81.53 -20.43 -81.60
CA GLU A 748 80.80 -19.21 -82.00
C GLU A 748 79.26 -19.33 -81.90
N CYS A 749 78.75 -20.24 -81.06
CA CYS A 749 77.32 -20.46 -80.91
C CYS A 749 76.70 -19.56 -79.82
N THR A 750 75.39 -19.39 -79.88
CA THR A 750 74.61 -18.72 -78.85
C THR A 750 74.10 -19.74 -77.84
N ILE A 751 74.38 -19.56 -76.56
CA ILE A 751 73.89 -20.44 -75.49
C ILE A 751 72.90 -19.68 -74.59
N GLU A 752 71.68 -20.22 -74.46
CA GLU A 752 70.64 -19.73 -73.58
C GLU A 752 70.41 -20.72 -72.43
N PHE A 753 70.51 -20.26 -71.19
CA PHE A 753 70.38 -21.09 -70.00
C PHE A 753 68.90 -21.36 -69.67
N GLU A 754 68.54 -22.63 -69.51
CA GLU A 754 67.16 -23.07 -69.24
C GLU A 754 66.95 -23.47 -67.77
N GLY A 755 67.99 -24.03 -67.12
CA GLY A 755 67.89 -24.43 -65.72
C GLY A 755 69.06 -25.23 -65.18
N LEU A 756 69.06 -25.40 -63.86
CA LEU A 756 69.98 -26.25 -63.10
C LEU A 756 69.20 -27.43 -62.52
N VAL A 757 69.75 -28.62 -62.66
CA VAL A 757 69.28 -29.83 -61.99
C VAL A 757 70.35 -30.23 -60.98
N SER A 758 70.08 -30.01 -59.69
CA SER A 758 70.99 -30.44 -58.63
C SER A 758 70.91 -31.96 -58.44
N GLN A 759 72.07 -32.61 -58.39
CA GLN A 759 72.16 -34.00 -57.95
C GLN A 759 72.73 -34.09 -56.53
N SER A 760 72.39 -35.15 -55.79
CA SER A 760 72.76 -35.36 -54.38
C SER A 760 74.27 -35.49 -54.11
N THR A 761 75.13 -35.47 -55.14
CA THR A 761 76.58 -35.67 -55.07
C THR A 761 77.42 -34.40 -55.26
N GLY A 762 76.78 -33.22 -55.43
CA GLY A 762 77.48 -31.94 -55.59
C GLY A 762 77.88 -31.61 -57.04
N GLU A 763 77.63 -32.51 -57.98
CA GLU A 763 77.70 -32.25 -59.43
C GLU A 763 76.35 -31.71 -59.92
N ALA A 764 76.36 -30.61 -60.67
CA ALA A 764 75.15 -29.98 -61.20
C ALA A 764 75.01 -30.27 -62.70
N ASP A 765 73.90 -30.88 -63.10
CA ASP A 765 73.54 -30.98 -64.51
C ASP A 765 72.94 -29.63 -64.95
N VAL A 766 73.47 -29.05 -66.02
CA VAL A 766 73.03 -27.77 -66.56
C VAL A 766 72.28 -28.01 -67.86
N LEU A 767 71.08 -27.42 -67.95
CA LEU A 767 70.24 -27.45 -69.13
C LEU A 767 70.37 -26.12 -69.87
N PHE A 768 70.68 -26.20 -71.15
CA PHE A 768 70.82 -25.03 -71.99
C PHE A 768 70.45 -25.33 -73.43
N THR A 769 69.98 -24.30 -74.12
CA THR A 769 69.66 -24.33 -75.53
C THR A 769 70.79 -23.69 -76.31
N ALA A 770 71.31 -24.37 -77.32
CA ALA A 770 72.30 -23.84 -78.25
C ALA A 770 71.63 -23.49 -79.58
N LYS A 771 71.97 -22.30 -80.10
CA LYS A 771 71.52 -21.78 -81.39
C LYS A 771 72.73 -21.48 -82.27
N ASP A 772 72.51 -21.41 -83.58
CA ASP A 772 73.52 -21.12 -84.59
C ASP A 772 74.63 -22.19 -84.73
N ILE A 773 74.38 -23.42 -84.28
CA ILE A 773 75.30 -24.56 -84.38
C ILE A 773 74.57 -25.89 -84.57
N SER A 774 75.17 -26.81 -85.32
CA SER A 774 74.64 -28.17 -85.46
C SER A 774 74.87 -28.99 -84.19
N SER A 775 73.97 -29.93 -83.91
CA SER A 775 74.05 -30.75 -82.71
C SER A 775 75.33 -31.60 -82.64
N GLU A 776 75.83 -32.06 -83.79
CA GLU A 776 77.09 -32.81 -83.91
C GLU A 776 78.33 -31.95 -83.63
N GLU A 777 78.40 -30.72 -84.16
CA GLU A 777 79.56 -29.84 -83.95
C GLU A 777 79.70 -29.42 -82.48
N LEU A 778 78.58 -29.13 -81.82
CA LEU A 778 78.60 -28.77 -80.40
C LEU A 778 78.95 -29.97 -79.51
N GLN A 779 78.53 -31.18 -79.90
CA GLN A 779 78.87 -32.40 -79.16
C GLN A 779 80.36 -32.72 -79.24
N ILE A 780 80.98 -32.55 -80.41
CA ILE A 780 82.44 -32.68 -80.60
C ILE A 780 83.20 -31.65 -79.75
N ALA A 781 82.74 -30.40 -79.73
CA ALA A 781 83.35 -29.36 -78.90
C ALA A 781 83.19 -29.64 -77.40
N GLY A 782 82.05 -30.21 -76.99
CA GLY A 782 81.81 -30.65 -75.62
C GLY A 782 82.77 -31.74 -75.18
N GLU A 783 83.00 -32.77 -76.01
CA GLU A 783 83.94 -33.88 -75.72
C GLU A 783 85.40 -33.42 -75.64
N GLN A 784 85.76 -32.34 -76.33
CA GLN A 784 87.11 -31.74 -76.28
C GLN A 784 87.31 -30.81 -75.08
N SER A 785 86.23 -30.46 -74.37
CA SER A 785 86.30 -29.59 -73.19
C SER A 785 86.68 -30.39 -71.95
N VAL A 786 87.69 -29.92 -71.21
CA VAL A 786 88.09 -30.52 -69.93
C VAL A 786 87.07 -30.24 -68.81
N ALA A 787 86.20 -29.25 -69.01
CA ALA A 787 85.25 -28.78 -68.00
C ALA A 787 83.83 -29.36 -68.14
N ILE A 788 83.61 -30.17 -69.19
CA ILE A 788 82.33 -30.86 -69.45
C ILE A 788 82.61 -32.36 -69.44
N GLU A 789 82.10 -33.06 -68.43
CA GLU A 789 82.27 -34.52 -68.31
C GLU A 789 81.38 -35.28 -69.30
N GLU A 790 80.17 -34.77 -69.52
CA GLU A 790 79.18 -35.43 -70.34
C GLU A 790 78.27 -34.39 -70.98
N LEU A 791 78.09 -34.44 -72.30
CA LEU A 791 77.17 -33.57 -73.04
C LEU A 791 76.16 -34.42 -73.80
N ILE A 792 74.87 -34.28 -73.48
CA ILE A 792 73.78 -35.06 -74.07
C ILE A 792 72.80 -34.14 -74.77
N CYS A 793 72.59 -34.36 -76.06
CA CYS A 793 71.48 -33.74 -76.80
C CYS A 793 70.14 -34.34 -76.34
N LEU A 794 69.27 -33.50 -75.79
CA LEU A 794 67.94 -33.90 -75.32
C LEU A 794 66.89 -33.75 -76.42
N ASN A 795 66.91 -32.64 -77.16
CA ASN A 795 65.90 -32.29 -78.15
C ASN A 795 66.48 -31.37 -79.23
N GLU A 796 66.08 -31.55 -80.48
CA GLU A 796 66.51 -30.73 -81.63
C GLU A 796 65.26 -30.21 -82.36
N ARG A 797 65.12 -28.88 -82.46
CA ARG A 797 63.93 -28.23 -83.03
C ARG A 797 64.33 -27.12 -83.99
N ASN A 798 64.28 -27.39 -85.30
CA ASN A 798 64.26 -26.49 -86.47
C ASN A 798 65.16 -25.23 -86.54
N ASP A 799 65.92 -24.88 -85.50
CA ASP A 799 67.00 -23.86 -85.39
C ASP A 799 67.58 -23.76 -83.94
N GLU A 800 67.04 -24.51 -82.96
CA GLU A 800 67.51 -24.53 -81.57
C GLU A 800 67.63 -25.98 -81.05
N THR A 801 68.73 -26.29 -80.36
CA THR A 801 68.96 -27.64 -79.80
C THR A 801 69.16 -27.56 -78.29
N LEU A 802 68.36 -28.33 -77.54
CA LEU A 802 68.43 -28.43 -76.08
C LEU A 802 69.43 -29.51 -75.67
N PHE A 803 70.39 -29.12 -74.83
CA PHE A 803 71.42 -29.98 -74.27
C PHE A 803 71.35 -30.06 -72.75
N ARG A 804 71.81 -31.19 -72.23
CA ARG A 804 72.20 -31.36 -70.83
C ARG A 804 73.72 -31.56 -70.77
N ALA A 805 74.42 -30.67 -70.09
CA ALA A 805 75.83 -30.84 -69.77
C ALA A 805 76.01 -31.21 -68.29
N ARG A 806 76.83 -32.22 -68.01
CA ARG A 806 77.47 -32.39 -66.71
C ARG A 806 78.77 -31.62 -66.72
N VAL A 807 78.88 -30.66 -65.81
CA VAL A 807 80.04 -29.77 -65.71
C VAL A 807 80.76 -30.01 -64.39
N THR A 808 82.09 -30.02 -64.45
CA THR A 808 82.97 -30.19 -63.26
C THR A 808 83.17 -28.88 -62.52
N ASP A 809 83.16 -27.77 -63.24
CA ASP A 809 83.32 -26.43 -62.69
C ASP A 809 81.97 -25.71 -62.53
N SER A 810 81.84 -24.91 -61.46
CA SER A 810 80.64 -24.12 -61.17
C SER A 810 80.31 -23.11 -62.29
N THR A 811 79.07 -23.15 -62.78
CA THR A 811 78.58 -22.24 -63.82
C THR A 811 78.25 -20.84 -63.28
N LEU A 812 78.19 -19.85 -64.17
CA LEU A 812 77.71 -18.50 -63.82
C LEU A 812 76.32 -18.54 -63.15
N ALA A 813 75.41 -19.37 -63.66
CA ALA A 813 74.07 -19.48 -63.08
C ALA A 813 74.10 -20.06 -61.66
N ALA A 814 74.93 -21.08 -61.40
CA ALA A 814 75.09 -21.64 -60.06
C ALA A 814 75.65 -20.60 -59.08
N ARG A 815 76.65 -19.82 -59.49
CA ARG A 815 77.24 -18.74 -58.66
C ARG A 815 76.24 -17.64 -58.31
N PHE A 816 75.32 -17.29 -59.21
CA PHE A 816 74.26 -16.33 -58.91
C PHE A 816 73.28 -16.88 -57.86
N VAL A 817 72.90 -18.15 -57.97
CA VAL A 817 71.99 -18.82 -57.03
C VAL A 817 72.65 -18.99 -55.65
N GLU A 818 73.92 -19.39 -55.58
CA GLU A 818 74.68 -19.50 -54.33
C GLU A 818 74.75 -18.19 -53.55
N GLN A 819 74.76 -17.05 -54.26
CA GLN A 819 74.76 -15.71 -53.66
C GLN A 819 73.34 -15.16 -53.42
N GLY A 820 72.31 -16.02 -53.49
CA GLY A 820 70.93 -15.68 -53.14
C GLY A 820 70.15 -14.94 -54.22
N ALA A 821 70.61 -14.95 -55.48
CA ALA A 821 69.89 -14.33 -56.60
C ALA A 821 69.17 -15.35 -57.46
N ALA A 822 67.95 -15.02 -57.87
CA ALA A 822 67.20 -15.84 -58.83
C ALA A 822 67.57 -15.43 -60.26
N VAL A 823 68.15 -16.35 -61.03
CA VAL A 823 68.47 -16.11 -62.45
C VAL A 823 67.18 -16.11 -63.27
N ARG A 824 66.86 -14.98 -63.91
CA ARG A 824 65.70 -14.84 -64.79
C ARG A 824 66.02 -15.27 -66.22
N SER A 825 67.18 -14.85 -66.71
CA SER A 825 67.71 -15.25 -68.02
C SER A 825 69.24 -15.13 -67.99
N LEU A 826 69.91 -16.00 -68.73
CA LEU A 826 71.35 -15.94 -68.95
C LEU A 826 71.61 -16.35 -70.41
N ILE A 827 72.13 -15.41 -71.19
CA ILE A 827 72.44 -15.59 -72.61
C ILE A 827 73.93 -15.35 -72.81
N ILE A 828 74.58 -16.26 -73.52
CA ILE A 828 75.99 -16.21 -73.85
C ILE A 828 76.12 -16.10 -75.36
N GLU A 829 76.63 -14.97 -75.84
CA GLU A 829 76.83 -14.68 -77.26
C GLU A 829 78.26 -14.17 -77.47
N LYS A 830 78.99 -14.77 -78.41
CA LYS A 830 80.33 -14.30 -78.85
C LYS A 830 81.29 -14.02 -77.69
N GLY A 831 81.31 -14.90 -76.68
CA GLY A 831 82.18 -14.80 -75.50
C GLY A 831 81.74 -13.78 -74.44
N MET A 832 80.59 -13.13 -74.60
CA MET A 832 79.98 -12.27 -73.59
C MET A 832 78.75 -12.93 -72.97
N ALA A 833 78.69 -12.97 -71.63
CA ALA A 833 77.52 -13.46 -70.91
C ALA A 833 76.70 -12.29 -70.37
N THR A 834 75.41 -12.23 -70.72
CA THR A 834 74.46 -11.25 -70.18
C THR A 834 73.44 -11.99 -69.31
N ALA A 835 73.40 -11.66 -68.03
CA ALA A 835 72.51 -12.25 -67.04
C ALA A 835 71.51 -11.21 -66.53
N VAL A 836 70.24 -11.58 -66.46
CA VAL A 836 69.23 -10.82 -65.73
C VAL A 836 68.92 -11.60 -64.45
N VAL A 837 69.21 -11.01 -63.30
CA VAL A 837 69.02 -11.64 -61.99
C VAL A 837 68.08 -10.80 -61.13
N ASN A 838 67.27 -11.47 -60.33
CA ASN A 838 66.35 -10.84 -59.39
C ASN A 838 66.87 -11.03 -57.97
N LEU A 839 66.95 -9.92 -57.23
CA LEU A 839 67.24 -9.89 -55.81
C LEU A 839 65.97 -9.64 -55.01
N SER A 840 65.93 -10.17 -53.79
CA SER A 840 64.97 -9.74 -52.77
C SER A 840 65.12 -8.24 -52.52
N HIS A 841 64.01 -7.54 -52.26
CA HIS A 841 64.02 -6.10 -51.95
C HIS A 841 64.85 -5.75 -50.71
N THR A 842 65.08 -6.72 -49.82
CA THR A 842 65.92 -6.61 -48.62
C THR A 842 67.42 -6.79 -48.90
N ALA A 843 67.80 -7.28 -50.09
CA ALA A 843 69.19 -7.51 -50.43
C ALA A 843 69.83 -6.25 -51.03
N ASP A 844 70.96 -5.79 -50.48
CA ASP A 844 71.70 -4.67 -51.03
C ASP A 844 72.33 -5.05 -52.38
N ALA A 845 71.78 -4.48 -53.45
CA ALA A 845 72.25 -4.69 -54.82
C ALA A 845 73.73 -4.32 -55.01
N ARG A 846 74.25 -3.36 -54.25
CA ARG A 846 75.64 -2.94 -54.33
C ARG A 846 76.55 -3.97 -53.67
N GLU A 847 76.20 -4.40 -52.46
CA GLU A 847 76.94 -5.45 -51.74
C GLU A 847 76.93 -6.77 -52.50
N PHE A 848 75.80 -7.12 -53.13
CA PHE A 848 75.69 -8.29 -53.99
C PHE A 848 76.63 -8.24 -55.21
N VAL A 849 76.67 -7.11 -55.92
CA VAL A 849 77.57 -6.93 -57.07
C VAL A 849 79.04 -6.93 -56.62
N GLU A 850 79.36 -6.30 -55.48
CA GLU A 850 80.72 -6.29 -54.91
C GLU A 850 81.18 -7.72 -54.53
N ARG A 851 80.31 -8.53 -53.90
CA ARG A 851 80.58 -9.94 -53.61
C ARG A 851 80.74 -10.78 -54.88
N LEU A 852 79.89 -10.55 -55.89
CA LEU A 852 80.03 -11.23 -57.17
C LEU A 852 81.33 -10.87 -57.89
N GLN A 853 81.76 -9.61 -57.86
CA GLN A 853 83.02 -9.17 -58.47
C GLN A 853 84.25 -9.83 -57.82
N GLN A 854 84.19 -10.19 -56.54
CA GLN A 854 85.26 -10.97 -55.88
C GLN A 854 85.37 -12.39 -56.46
N THR A 855 84.24 -13.01 -56.80
CA THR A 855 84.19 -14.37 -57.36
C THR A 855 84.27 -14.43 -58.89
N VAL A 856 83.92 -13.33 -59.58
CA VAL A 856 83.92 -13.18 -61.05
C VAL A 856 84.55 -11.82 -61.41
N PRO A 857 85.88 -11.73 -61.59
CA PRO A 857 86.63 -10.45 -61.65
C PRO A 857 86.34 -9.52 -62.85
N LYS A 858 85.38 -9.84 -63.73
CA LYS A 858 85.06 -9.11 -64.96
C LYS A 858 83.54 -8.98 -65.18
N ILE A 859 82.76 -8.83 -64.11
CA ILE A 859 81.31 -8.63 -64.18
C ILE A 859 80.95 -7.16 -63.92
N ASP A 860 80.26 -6.55 -64.89
CA ASP A 860 79.79 -5.17 -64.85
C ASP A 860 78.27 -5.13 -64.67
N LEU A 861 77.79 -4.24 -63.80
CA LEU A 861 76.37 -3.91 -63.70
C LEU A 861 76.00 -2.92 -64.81
N ILE A 862 75.16 -3.34 -65.75
CA ILE A 862 74.75 -2.52 -66.91
C ILE A 862 73.39 -1.87 -66.70
N GLY A 863 72.51 -2.50 -65.92
CA GLY A 863 71.18 -1.98 -65.67
C GLY A 863 70.65 -2.38 -64.31
N ARG A 864 69.95 -1.47 -63.65
CA ARG A 864 69.19 -1.73 -62.42
C ARG A 864 67.77 -1.20 -62.62
N HIS A 865 66.79 -2.08 -62.48
CA HIS A 865 65.39 -1.73 -62.58
C HIS A 865 64.63 -2.26 -61.37
N THR A 866 63.91 -1.38 -60.70
CA THR A 866 62.95 -1.80 -59.67
C THR A 866 61.63 -2.04 -60.38
N ARG A 867 61.13 -3.28 -60.38
CA ARG A 867 59.89 -3.63 -61.06
C ARG A 867 58.89 -4.23 -60.08
N ASN A 868 57.64 -3.81 -60.20
CA ASN A 868 56.53 -4.46 -59.52
C ASN A 868 56.20 -5.73 -60.31
N ARG A 869 56.34 -6.90 -59.68
CA ARG A 869 56.00 -8.15 -60.32
C ARG A 869 54.53 -8.46 -60.11
N ALA A 870 53.73 -8.42 -61.18
CA ALA A 870 52.39 -9.01 -61.17
C ALA A 870 52.51 -10.51 -61.49
N LEU A 871 52.76 -11.34 -60.47
CA LEU A 871 52.75 -12.81 -60.62
C LEU A 871 52.05 -13.48 -59.43
N LYS A 872 50.73 -13.33 -59.34
CA LYS A 872 49.92 -14.39 -58.72
C LYS A 872 49.81 -15.53 -59.72
N THR A 873 50.54 -16.63 -59.51
CA THR A 873 50.09 -18.04 -59.66
C THR A 873 51.22 -19.05 -59.93
N ARG A 874 52.34 -18.71 -60.58
CA ARG A 874 53.31 -19.77 -61.00
C ARG A 874 54.42 -20.08 -60.00
N GLN A 875 54.91 -19.10 -59.24
CA GLN A 875 56.01 -19.32 -58.28
C GLN A 875 55.54 -19.80 -56.91
N THR A 876 54.42 -19.29 -56.40
CA THR A 876 53.77 -19.84 -55.20
C THR A 876 53.39 -21.30 -55.42
N PHE A 877 52.84 -21.61 -56.61
CA PHE A 877 52.57 -22.99 -57.02
C PHE A 877 53.85 -23.84 -57.08
N ARG A 878 54.93 -23.28 -57.64
CA ARG A 878 56.22 -23.95 -57.74
C ARG A 878 56.86 -24.22 -56.37
N MET A 879 56.86 -23.25 -55.47
CA MET A 879 57.39 -23.38 -54.10
C MET A 879 56.63 -24.45 -53.31
N VAL A 880 55.30 -24.44 -53.38
CA VAL A 880 54.45 -25.45 -52.73
C VAL A 880 54.64 -26.84 -53.37
N CYS A 881 54.93 -26.91 -54.67
CA CYS A 881 55.30 -28.16 -55.33
C CYS A 881 56.72 -28.62 -54.94
N GLU A 882 57.69 -27.71 -54.80
CA GLU A 882 59.07 -28.03 -54.40
C GLU A 882 59.14 -28.52 -52.94
N ASP A 883 58.27 -28.03 -52.05
CA ASP A 883 58.17 -28.49 -50.66
C ASP A 883 57.47 -29.87 -50.52
N ARG A 884 56.54 -30.19 -51.43
CA ARG A 884 55.81 -31.47 -51.41
C ARG A 884 56.45 -32.60 -52.21
N LEU A 885 57.26 -32.27 -53.23
CA LEU A 885 57.88 -33.26 -54.09
C LEU A 885 59.30 -33.56 -53.62
N THR A 886 59.63 -34.85 -53.51
CA THR A 886 61.02 -35.25 -53.27
C THR A 886 61.89 -34.85 -54.47
N GLU A 887 63.18 -34.60 -54.24
CA GLU A 887 64.15 -34.24 -55.29
C GLU A 887 64.10 -35.20 -56.50
N LYS A 888 63.97 -36.51 -56.24
CA LYS A 888 63.86 -37.54 -57.29
C LYS A 888 62.56 -37.47 -58.10
N GLN A 889 61.45 -37.03 -57.48
CA GLN A 889 60.16 -36.84 -58.14
C GLN A 889 60.14 -35.56 -58.97
N LEU A 890 60.71 -34.47 -58.44
CA LEU A 890 60.84 -33.20 -59.15
C LEU A 890 61.75 -33.36 -60.38
N ALA A 891 62.91 -34.02 -60.22
CA ALA A 891 63.82 -34.33 -61.31
C ALA A 891 63.13 -35.17 -62.40
N ALA A 892 62.41 -36.24 -62.02
CA ALA A 892 61.68 -37.07 -63.00
C ALA A 892 60.60 -36.29 -63.77
N LEU A 893 59.87 -35.39 -63.10
CA LEU A 893 58.84 -34.56 -63.74
C LEU A 893 59.42 -33.52 -64.69
N GLN A 894 60.50 -32.85 -64.29
CA GLN A 894 61.20 -31.86 -65.13
C GLN A 894 61.84 -32.51 -66.35
N THR A 895 62.57 -33.63 -66.18
CA THR A 895 63.19 -34.35 -67.29
C THR A 895 62.13 -34.88 -68.26
N ALA A 896 60.99 -35.41 -67.78
CA ALA A 896 59.88 -35.85 -68.64
C ALA A 896 59.27 -34.69 -69.45
N TYR A 897 59.06 -33.54 -68.83
CA TYR A 897 58.50 -32.36 -69.50
C TYR A 897 59.42 -31.85 -70.60
N LEU A 898 60.70 -31.68 -70.30
CA LEU A 898 61.69 -31.14 -71.23
C LEU A 898 62.06 -32.12 -72.35
N SER A 899 61.97 -33.43 -72.11
CA SER A 899 62.23 -34.46 -73.12
C SER A 899 61.08 -34.68 -74.12
N GLY A 900 60.00 -33.88 -74.04
CA GLY A 900 58.82 -34.03 -74.90
C GLY A 900 57.99 -35.29 -74.63
N PHE A 901 58.09 -35.89 -73.43
CA PHE A 901 57.34 -37.10 -73.06
C PHE A 901 55.82 -36.88 -73.03
N PHE A 902 55.38 -35.65 -72.73
CA PHE A 902 53.97 -35.27 -72.65
C PHE A 902 53.38 -34.73 -73.96
N GLU A 903 54.19 -34.60 -75.01
CA GLU A 903 53.74 -34.09 -76.32
C GLU A 903 53.05 -35.19 -77.14
N SER A 904 52.26 -34.79 -78.15
CA SER A 904 51.54 -35.71 -79.03
C SER A 904 51.81 -35.39 -80.50
N PRO A 905 52.46 -36.29 -81.28
CA PRO A 905 53.00 -37.58 -80.86
C PRO A 905 54.22 -37.44 -79.93
N ARG A 906 54.44 -38.42 -79.03
CA ARG A 906 55.52 -38.37 -78.03
C ARG A 906 56.88 -38.37 -78.71
N VAL A 907 57.74 -37.42 -78.34
CA VAL A 907 59.09 -37.28 -78.89
C VAL A 907 60.04 -38.34 -78.32
N ARG A 908 59.91 -38.68 -77.03
CA ARG A 908 60.63 -39.80 -76.39
C ARG A 908 59.73 -40.69 -75.56
N THR A 909 60.04 -41.98 -75.54
CA THR A 909 59.35 -42.98 -74.72
C THR A 909 59.84 -42.96 -73.28
N GLY A 910 59.00 -43.40 -72.34
CA GLY A 910 59.39 -43.47 -70.93
C GLY A 910 60.58 -44.41 -70.65
N LYS A 911 60.89 -45.32 -71.58
CA LYS A 911 62.08 -46.17 -71.51
C LYS A 911 63.36 -45.37 -71.83
N GLU A 912 63.30 -44.49 -72.83
CA GLU A 912 64.42 -43.62 -73.23
C GLU A 912 64.68 -42.52 -72.20
N VAL A 913 63.63 -41.94 -71.61
CA VAL A 913 63.78 -40.93 -70.54
C VAL A 913 64.34 -41.56 -69.25
N ALA A 914 63.90 -42.78 -68.91
CA ALA A 914 64.44 -43.51 -67.77
C ALA A 914 65.94 -43.85 -67.95
N ALA A 915 66.34 -44.26 -69.17
CA ALA A 915 67.73 -44.53 -69.50
C ALA A 915 68.61 -43.27 -69.36
N SER A 916 68.12 -42.08 -69.74
CA SER A 916 68.89 -40.82 -69.55
C SER A 916 69.06 -40.40 -68.10
N MET A 917 68.25 -40.95 -67.19
CA MET A 917 68.33 -40.73 -65.74
C MET A 917 69.05 -41.87 -65.01
N ASP A 918 69.62 -42.83 -65.73
CA ASP A 918 70.26 -44.05 -65.19
C ASP A 918 69.39 -44.83 -64.20
N ILE A 919 68.08 -44.89 -64.47
CA ILE A 919 67.10 -45.61 -63.65
C ILE A 919 66.24 -46.55 -64.49
N SER A 920 65.66 -47.56 -63.84
CA SER A 920 64.73 -48.47 -64.52
C SER A 920 63.43 -47.75 -64.94
N GLN A 921 62.85 -48.14 -66.09
CA GLN A 921 61.57 -47.59 -66.57
C GLN A 921 60.42 -47.68 -65.52
N PRO A 922 60.29 -48.76 -64.72
CA PRO A 922 59.35 -48.81 -63.61
C PRO A 922 59.63 -47.74 -62.53
N THR A 923 60.89 -47.51 -62.18
CA THR A 923 61.31 -46.50 -61.19
C THR A 923 60.95 -45.09 -61.66
N PHE A 924 61.25 -44.75 -62.92
CA PHE A 924 60.86 -43.48 -63.53
C PHE A 924 59.34 -43.28 -63.53
N SER A 925 58.57 -44.31 -63.92
CA SER A 925 57.10 -44.23 -63.95
C SER A 925 56.48 -44.02 -62.56
N ASN A 926 57.08 -44.61 -61.52
CA ASN A 926 56.63 -44.42 -60.14
C ASN A 926 56.93 -43.01 -59.63
N HIS A 927 58.14 -42.48 -59.86
CA HIS A 927 58.49 -41.12 -59.46
C HIS A 927 57.63 -40.09 -60.23
N LEU A 928 57.40 -40.29 -61.52
CA LEU A 928 56.58 -39.39 -62.33
C LEU A 928 55.12 -39.35 -61.88
N ARG A 929 54.51 -40.51 -61.58
CA ARG A 929 53.13 -40.56 -61.07
C ARG A 929 53.00 -39.93 -59.69
N ALA A 930 53.96 -40.15 -58.81
CA ALA A 930 53.97 -39.52 -57.49
C ALA A 930 54.14 -38.00 -57.61
N ALA A 931 54.99 -37.54 -58.54
CA ALA A 931 55.16 -36.12 -58.83
C ALA A 931 53.87 -35.47 -59.35
N GLN A 932 53.22 -36.10 -60.33
CA GLN A 932 51.95 -35.61 -60.87
C GLN A 932 50.86 -35.53 -59.81
N ARG A 933 50.78 -36.53 -58.91
CA ARG A 933 49.83 -36.53 -57.81
C ARG A 933 50.06 -35.35 -56.85
N GLY A 934 51.31 -35.13 -56.42
CA GLY A 934 51.64 -34.00 -55.53
C GLY A 934 51.27 -32.65 -56.14
N VAL A 935 51.49 -32.48 -57.45
CA VAL A 935 51.10 -31.27 -58.20
C VAL A 935 49.58 -31.11 -58.27
N TYR A 936 48.82 -32.19 -58.48
CA TYR A 936 47.35 -32.14 -58.52
C TYR A 936 46.72 -31.87 -57.16
N GLU A 937 47.27 -32.39 -56.07
CA GLU A 937 46.80 -32.10 -54.72
C GLU A 937 46.95 -30.62 -54.37
N VAL A 938 48.01 -29.96 -54.84
CA VAL A 938 48.19 -28.51 -54.67
C VAL A 938 47.19 -27.71 -55.51
N LEU A 939 46.77 -28.22 -56.67
CA LEU A 939 45.80 -27.55 -57.55
C LEU A 939 44.34 -27.66 -57.07
N PHE A 940 43.98 -28.71 -56.32
CA PHE A 940 42.56 -29.05 -56.09
C PHE A 940 42.12 -29.10 -54.61
N ASP A 941 42.99 -28.96 -53.62
CA ASP A 941 42.67 -29.16 -52.20
C ASP A 941 42.72 -27.84 -51.37
N GLU A 942 41.61 -27.07 -51.36
CA GLU A 942 41.54 -25.70 -50.79
C GLU A 942 40.60 -25.52 -49.55
N ARG A 943 40.34 -26.56 -48.74
CA ARG A 943 39.28 -26.48 -47.69
C ARG A 943 39.62 -26.88 -46.24
N LYS A 944 40.82 -26.61 -45.72
CA LYS A 944 41.10 -26.94 -44.29
C LYS A 944 41.82 -25.94 -43.38
N ASN A 945 42.17 -24.72 -43.83
CA ASN A 945 42.87 -23.75 -42.96
C ASN A 945 42.13 -22.41 -42.76
N ARG A 946 40.89 -22.45 -42.25
CA ARG A 946 40.24 -21.29 -41.60
C ARG A 946 39.36 -21.75 -40.43
N SER A 947 39.99 -22.03 -39.29
CA SER A 947 39.39 -22.09 -37.96
C SER A 947 40.56 -22.01 -36.98
N GLY A 948 40.75 -20.84 -36.39
CA GLY A 948 41.86 -20.47 -35.51
C GLY A 948 41.78 -18.98 -35.31
#